data_AF-A0A8J6WCS3-F1
#
_entry.id   AF-A0A8J6WCS3-F1
#
_cell.length_a   1.000
_cell.length_b   1.000
_cell.length_c   1.000
_cell.angle_alpha   90.00
_cell.angle_beta   90.00
_cell.angle_gamma   90.00
#
_symmetry.space_group_name_H-M   'P 1'
#
loop_
_entity.id
_entity.type
_entity.pdbx_description
1 polymer ?
#
loop_
_entity_poly.entity_id
_entity_poly.type
_entity_poly.pdbx_seq_one_letter_code
_entity_poly.pdbx_strand_id
1 'polypeptide(L)'
;MLASARLLSLGIGSIYYSGYAPPMKILLVEDDPSTRELLVFHLTAARYTVEQAADGIIAQELAALWSYDLILLDINVPRLDGLSLCRHLREQEVSTPILMLTAQAGDADVITGLDAGADDYVTKPFEVSQVLARIRALLRRGARAATIPSLVWGHLCLNPTLAQVTYSGQAVPLTPKEYSLLELFLHHPQRVFSRSAILDHLWTIDDSPTEGAVTNLVKDLRNRLKRSGVVESVIQTVYGLGYRLRDLPPSLVLGTANNGFHEPSGGAQAETQEPVLVTAPKGKTLEAIAARFQASIQQRLAVVEAAVRSLQAGNLPPQQRTVAQDEAHRLAGGLGTFGYDEGSTYARQIEQLLGDRPLQTTEVDQLSRHLLDLKQTLALTPKPLSAEIGQACHLGVILSVELELINQLQDDAVSHGWHLDRATDLGELLQTLAQGRAEAVVLTLDQSAPLAGKLAPLREVKQRFPQLPVLVLTCRDSLEERVQVARLQGDRYLVAPATPSQIFDTLSHLLPETQAPEARVMVVDNDPVTRGAITELLTPWGLQVTELGDSSQFWEMLRQVQPDLLLLALEMPTFSGIDLCQVVRQDSRFGNLPILMVAAHPDTVTVRQVFEMGADDLIGKPIVGPELVTRVLSRIERSRLRQKIEQMRRRQALYWTQQETTDPLTQVANGLHFDAFLQQQWERHCQDQAPLSLILCSPDSLRTYYQIYGQQAGDAALRRIARTLHCTINPNIDLVARCGDDEFAIVLPNTNLDGALRVVARMQQAVTDLKIPQPASDEGDYITLSLGIGGTTPTGSLSIDLLLKTADQALKDAKGRGGNTFCLYPMC
;
A
#
# COMPACT_ATOMS: atom_id res chain seq x y z
N MET A 1 -42.18 10.60 -8.22
CA MET A 1 -42.34 9.13 -8.38
C MET A 1 -42.71 8.76 -9.82
N LEU A 2 -42.00 9.26 -10.85
CA LEU A 2 -42.28 8.91 -12.27
C LEU A 2 -41.07 9.10 -13.24
N ALA A 3 -39.84 9.26 -12.73
CA ALA A 3 -38.62 9.37 -13.57
C ALA A 3 -37.68 8.15 -13.43
N SER A 4 -38.10 7.11 -12.71
CA SER A 4 -37.35 5.84 -12.58
C SER A 4 -37.91 4.73 -13.48
N ALA A 5 -38.81 5.05 -14.43
CA ALA A 5 -39.63 4.05 -15.13
C ALA A 5 -39.42 3.96 -16.65
N ARG A 6 -38.30 4.45 -17.23
CA ARG A 6 -38.05 4.33 -18.68
C ARG A 6 -36.67 3.82 -19.13
N LEU A 7 -35.84 3.31 -18.22
CA LEU A 7 -34.55 2.69 -18.55
C LEU A 7 -34.55 1.15 -18.45
N LEU A 8 -35.70 0.50 -18.67
CA LEU A 8 -35.86 -0.96 -18.54
C LEU A 8 -36.21 -1.68 -19.86
N SER A 9 -35.90 -1.14 -21.04
CA SER A 9 -36.28 -1.80 -22.31
C SER A 9 -35.18 -2.10 -23.32
N LEU A 10 -33.89 -2.06 -22.94
CA LEU A 10 -32.82 -2.62 -23.77
C LEU A 10 -31.95 -3.52 -22.90
N GLY A 11 -32.28 -4.81 -22.90
CA GLY A 11 -31.50 -5.84 -22.23
C GLY A 11 -30.12 -5.97 -22.87
N ILE A 12 -29.17 -5.21 -22.33
CA ILE A 12 -27.74 -5.52 -22.33
C ILE A 12 -27.27 -5.20 -20.92
N GLY A 13 -27.01 -6.25 -20.15
CA GLY A 13 -26.55 -6.13 -18.77
C GLY A 13 -25.18 -5.47 -18.72
N SER A 14 -25.12 -4.26 -18.18
CA SER A 14 -23.92 -3.75 -17.54
C SER A 14 -24.28 -3.43 -16.10
N ILE A 15 -23.69 -4.21 -15.20
CA ILE A 15 -23.81 -4.10 -13.76
C ILE A 15 -23.17 -2.75 -13.38
N TYR A 16 -24.00 -1.72 -13.17
CA TYR A 16 -23.53 -0.48 -12.56
C TYR A 16 -23.15 -0.79 -11.11
N TYR A 17 -21.85 -0.79 -10.84
CA TYR A 17 -21.29 -0.79 -9.50
C TYR A 17 -21.77 0.47 -8.78
N SER A 18 -22.73 0.27 -7.89
CA SER A 18 -22.98 1.12 -6.72
C SER A 18 -21.64 1.49 -6.07
N GLY A 19 -21.51 2.73 -5.58
CA GLY A 19 -20.35 3.27 -4.86
C GLY A 19 -20.07 2.58 -3.51
N TYR A 20 -19.93 1.26 -3.53
CA TYR A 20 -19.29 0.45 -2.50
C TYR A 20 -17.80 0.40 -2.82
N ALA A 21 -16.94 0.68 -1.84
CA ALA A 21 -15.66 0.00 -1.85
C ALA A 21 -15.98 -1.51 -1.76
N PRO A 22 -15.59 -2.33 -2.75
CA PRO A 22 -15.83 -3.77 -2.66
C PRO A 22 -15.15 -4.33 -1.39
N PRO A 23 -15.72 -5.37 -0.77
CA PRO A 23 -15.05 -6.06 0.34
C PRO A 23 -13.63 -6.45 -0.10
N MET A 24 -12.64 -6.22 0.77
CA MET A 24 -11.25 -6.47 0.40
C MET A 24 -11.05 -7.96 0.10
N LYS A 25 -10.41 -8.23 -1.06
CA LYS A 25 -10.25 -9.56 -1.62
C LYS A 25 -8.88 -10.12 -1.25
N ILE A 26 -8.87 -11.26 -0.57
CA ILE A 26 -7.66 -11.97 -0.13
C ILE A 26 -7.53 -13.26 -0.94
N LEU A 27 -6.35 -13.50 -1.51
CA LEU A 27 -5.98 -14.81 -2.03
C LEU A 27 -5.29 -15.61 -0.92
N LEU A 28 -5.92 -16.69 -0.47
CA LEU A 28 -5.35 -17.63 0.49
C LEU A 28 -4.76 -18.82 -0.23
N VAL A 29 -3.45 -19.02 -0.09
CA VAL A 29 -2.67 -20.09 -0.69
C VAL A 29 -2.13 -20.98 0.43
N GLU A 30 -2.79 -22.12 0.65
CA GLU A 30 -2.51 -23.05 1.76
C GLU A 30 -2.88 -24.46 1.29
N ASP A 31 -1.97 -25.42 1.41
CA ASP A 31 -2.19 -26.78 0.93
C ASP A 31 -2.92 -27.64 1.96
N ASP A 32 -2.63 -27.46 3.27
CA ASP A 32 -3.30 -28.16 4.36
C ASP A 32 -4.79 -27.77 4.46
N PRO A 33 -5.73 -28.71 4.22
CA PRO A 33 -7.16 -28.41 4.23
C PRO A 33 -7.66 -27.89 5.57
N SER A 34 -7.10 -28.37 6.69
CA SER A 34 -7.56 -28.00 8.04
C SER A 34 -7.21 -26.55 8.37
N THR A 35 -5.96 -26.16 8.09
CA THR A 35 -5.47 -24.80 8.25
C THR A 35 -6.17 -23.85 7.29
N ARG A 36 -6.39 -24.27 6.04
CA ARG A 36 -7.13 -23.50 5.04
C ARG A 36 -8.56 -23.23 5.48
N GLU A 37 -9.32 -24.24 5.91
CA GLU A 37 -10.70 -24.08 6.40
C GLU A 37 -10.78 -23.16 7.63
N LEU A 38 -9.86 -23.30 8.58
CA LEU A 38 -9.77 -22.44 9.75
C LEU A 38 -9.55 -20.97 9.36
N LEU A 39 -8.57 -20.71 8.48
CA LEU A 39 -8.26 -19.37 8.01
C LEU A 39 -9.42 -18.78 7.21
N VAL A 40 -10.04 -19.52 6.29
CA VAL A 40 -11.22 -19.08 5.54
C VAL A 40 -12.35 -18.67 6.48
N PHE A 41 -12.66 -19.49 7.49
CA PHE A 41 -13.71 -19.21 8.46
C PHE A 41 -13.45 -17.87 9.17
N HIS A 42 -12.23 -17.66 9.70
CA HIS A 42 -11.90 -16.46 10.45
C HIS A 42 -11.73 -15.21 9.59
N LEU A 43 -11.17 -15.33 8.38
CA LEU A 43 -11.03 -14.22 7.43
C LEU A 43 -12.40 -13.77 6.91
N THR A 44 -13.29 -14.71 6.61
CA THR A 44 -14.68 -14.41 6.20
C THR A 44 -15.46 -13.80 7.37
N ALA A 45 -15.26 -14.30 8.60
CA ALA A 45 -15.83 -13.68 9.80
C ALA A 45 -15.31 -12.25 10.02
N ALA A 46 -14.05 -11.98 9.65
CA ALA A 46 -13.44 -10.65 9.62
C ALA A 46 -13.81 -9.81 8.38
N ARG A 47 -14.81 -10.24 7.60
CA ARG A 47 -15.41 -9.53 6.45
C ARG A 47 -14.52 -9.39 5.21
N TYR A 48 -13.51 -10.25 5.06
CA TYR A 48 -12.75 -10.36 3.81
C TYR A 48 -13.44 -11.32 2.83
N THR A 49 -13.32 -11.02 1.53
CA THR A 49 -13.66 -11.99 0.48
C THR A 49 -12.45 -12.86 0.23
N VAL A 50 -12.54 -14.16 0.49
CA VAL A 50 -11.40 -15.08 0.40
C VAL A 50 -11.53 -15.97 -0.82
N GLU A 51 -10.54 -15.89 -1.71
CA GLU A 51 -10.36 -16.85 -2.79
C GLU A 51 -9.25 -17.83 -2.41
N GLN A 52 -9.42 -19.10 -2.73
CA GLN A 52 -8.59 -20.18 -2.20
C GLN A 52 -7.77 -20.84 -3.31
N ALA A 53 -6.49 -21.08 -3.04
CA ALA A 53 -5.60 -21.89 -3.84
C ALA A 53 -4.95 -22.96 -2.96
N ALA A 54 -4.89 -24.20 -3.46
CA ALA A 54 -4.27 -25.31 -2.75
C ALA A 54 -2.78 -25.51 -3.10
N ASP A 55 -2.27 -24.75 -4.08
CA ASP A 55 -0.90 -24.88 -4.58
C ASP A 55 -0.45 -23.61 -5.31
N GLY A 56 0.87 -23.47 -5.50
CA GLY A 56 1.45 -22.24 -6.03
C GLY A 56 1.16 -21.95 -7.50
N ILE A 57 0.87 -22.97 -8.32
CA ILE A 57 0.55 -22.77 -9.75
C ILE A 57 -0.85 -22.17 -9.90
N ILE A 58 -1.84 -22.70 -9.18
CA ILE A 58 -3.20 -22.11 -9.16
C ILE A 58 -3.13 -20.69 -8.61
N ALA A 59 -2.37 -20.47 -7.54
CA ALA A 59 -2.21 -19.14 -6.97
C ALA A 59 -1.60 -18.14 -7.98
N GLN A 60 -0.60 -18.56 -8.75
CA GLN A 60 0.01 -17.75 -9.81
C GLN A 60 -1.00 -17.40 -10.91
N GLU A 61 -1.77 -18.39 -11.40
CA GLU A 61 -2.81 -18.17 -12.42
C GLU A 61 -3.89 -17.20 -11.91
N LEU A 62 -4.36 -17.39 -10.67
CA LEU A 62 -5.34 -16.53 -10.03
C LEU A 62 -4.82 -15.10 -9.86
N ALA A 63 -3.58 -14.94 -9.37
CA ALA A 63 -2.94 -13.64 -9.20
C ALA A 63 -2.70 -12.90 -10.53
N ALA A 64 -2.54 -13.62 -11.64
CA ALA A 64 -2.43 -13.04 -12.98
C ALA A 64 -3.78 -12.62 -13.57
N LEU A 65 -4.86 -13.34 -13.25
CA LEU A 65 -6.20 -13.10 -13.78
C LEU A 65 -7.00 -12.06 -12.98
N TRP A 66 -6.76 -11.98 -11.68
CA TRP A 66 -7.55 -11.15 -10.75
C TRP A 66 -6.67 -10.27 -9.88
N SER A 67 -7.15 -9.07 -9.57
CA SER A 67 -6.53 -8.21 -8.58
C SER A 67 -6.95 -8.59 -7.15
N TYR A 68 -5.98 -8.76 -6.26
CA TYR A 68 -6.19 -8.98 -4.83
C TYR A 68 -5.65 -7.81 -4.00
N ASP A 69 -6.27 -7.56 -2.85
CA ASP A 69 -5.82 -6.56 -1.88
C ASP A 69 -4.73 -7.13 -0.96
N LEU A 70 -4.67 -8.46 -0.76
CA LEU A 70 -3.59 -9.17 -0.05
C LEU A 70 -3.50 -10.64 -0.51
N ILE A 71 -2.29 -11.20 -0.48
CA ILE A 71 -2.03 -12.63 -0.68
C ILE A 71 -1.51 -13.20 0.64
N LEU A 72 -2.20 -14.21 1.18
CA LEU A 72 -1.78 -14.99 2.33
C LEU A 72 -1.20 -16.31 1.82
N LEU A 73 0.10 -16.52 1.97
CA LEU A 73 0.85 -17.55 1.25
C LEU A 73 1.64 -18.44 2.19
N ASP A 74 1.30 -19.73 2.26
CA ASP A 74 2.19 -20.72 2.88
C ASP A 74 3.43 -20.93 2.01
N ILE A 75 4.60 -20.97 2.67
CA ILE A 75 5.88 -21.32 2.05
C ILE A 75 5.84 -22.75 1.48
N ASN A 76 5.22 -23.70 2.19
CA ASN A 76 5.27 -25.12 1.89
C ASN A 76 4.13 -25.62 1.00
N VAL A 77 3.77 -24.87 -0.04
CA VAL A 77 2.75 -25.30 -1.01
C VAL A 77 3.33 -26.11 -2.17
N PRO A 78 2.60 -27.11 -2.71
CA PRO A 78 3.10 -27.99 -3.75
C PRO A 78 3.14 -27.32 -5.12
N ARG A 79 3.77 -28.01 -6.10
CA ARG A 79 3.97 -27.64 -7.51
C ARG A 79 4.88 -26.43 -7.76
N LEU A 80 4.64 -25.32 -7.07
CA LEU A 80 5.48 -24.13 -7.04
C LEU A 80 5.54 -23.67 -5.58
N ASP A 81 6.71 -23.70 -4.96
CA ASP A 81 6.86 -23.33 -3.56
C ASP A 81 6.57 -21.84 -3.33
N GLY A 82 6.13 -21.48 -2.12
CA GLY A 82 5.68 -20.13 -1.81
C GLY A 82 6.77 -19.07 -1.92
N LEU A 83 8.04 -19.42 -1.69
CA LEU A 83 9.15 -18.47 -1.87
C LEU A 83 9.40 -18.18 -3.36
N SER A 84 9.39 -19.22 -4.20
CA SER A 84 9.52 -19.07 -5.65
C SER A 84 8.31 -18.35 -6.26
N LEU A 85 7.09 -18.63 -5.78
CA LEU A 85 5.89 -17.87 -6.18
C LEU A 85 6.01 -16.39 -5.79
N CYS A 86 6.46 -16.10 -4.57
CA CYS A 86 6.64 -14.72 -4.11
C CYS A 86 7.65 -13.96 -4.99
N ARG A 87 8.83 -14.55 -5.24
CA ARG A 87 9.83 -13.98 -6.15
C ARG A 87 9.25 -13.72 -7.53
N HIS A 88 8.55 -14.70 -8.08
CA HIS A 88 7.93 -14.58 -9.40
C HIS A 88 6.90 -13.44 -9.47
N LEU A 89 6.03 -13.31 -8.46
CA LEU A 89 5.07 -12.20 -8.39
C LEU A 89 5.78 -10.85 -8.33
N ARG A 90 6.91 -10.75 -7.61
CA ARG A 90 7.70 -9.51 -7.54
C ARG A 90 8.43 -9.19 -8.84
N GLU A 91 8.96 -10.19 -9.53
CA GLU A 91 9.55 -10.04 -10.87
C GLU A 91 8.53 -9.50 -11.89
N GLN A 92 7.25 -9.83 -11.72
CA GLN A 92 6.13 -9.31 -12.53
C GLN A 92 5.60 -7.95 -12.04
N GLU A 93 6.31 -7.27 -11.15
CA GLU A 93 5.93 -5.98 -10.56
C GLU A 93 4.59 -5.99 -9.82
N VAL A 94 4.13 -7.18 -9.37
CA VAL A 94 2.92 -7.28 -8.53
C VAL A 94 3.20 -6.63 -7.18
N SER A 95 2.49 -5.55 -6.88
CA SER A 95 2.64 -4.76 -5.66
C SER A 95 1.68 -5.16 -4.54
N THR A 96 0.81 -6.15 -4.78
CA THR A 96 -0.12 -6.66 -3.76
C THR A 96 0.65 -7.14 -2.52
N PRO A 97 0.26 -6.72 -1.31
CA PRO A 97 0.87 -7.19 -0.07
C PRO A 97 0.87 -8.72 0.04
N ILE A 98 2.02 -9.32 0.38
CA ILE A 98 2.17 -10.77 0.60
C ILE A 98 2.51 -11.02 2.07
N LEU A 99 1.63 -11.71 2.79
CA LEU A 99 1.87 -12.24 4.14
C LEU A 99 2.23 -13.72 4.03
N MET A 100 3.45 -14.10 4.40
CA MET A 100 3.88 -15.49 4.39
C MET A 100 3.47 -16.24 5.66
N LEU A 101 3.11 -17.52 5.52
CA LEU A 101 2.96 -18.46 6.63
C LEU A 101 4.12 -19.45 6.57
N THR A 102 4.87 -19.61 7.67
CA THR A 102 6.05 -20.48 7.72
C THR A 102 5.99 -21.45 8.89
N ALA A 103 6.37 -22.71 8.71
CA ALA A 103 6.48 -23.69 9.79
C ALA A 103 7.81 -23.62 10.57
N GLN A 104 8.76 -22.81 10.12
CA GLN A 104 10.10 -22.73 10.70
C GLN A 104 10.26 -21.38 11.42
N ALA A 105 10.71 -21.45 12.68
CA ALA A 105 10.81 -20.32 13.60
C ALA A 105 12.23 -19.72 13.67
N GLY A 106 13.10 -20.03 12.71
CA GLY A 106 14.47 -19.52 12.68
C GLY A 106 14.57 -18.16 11.99
N ASP A 107 15.44 -17.29 12.50
CA ASP A 107 15.70 -15.96 11.92
C ASP A 107 16.13 -16.03 10.44
N ALA A 108 16.79 -17.13 10.03
CA ALA A 108 17.22 -17.35 8.64
C ALA A 108 16.04 -17.49 7.66
N ASP A 109 14.94 -18.11 8.07
CA ASP A 109 13.78 -18.36 7.21
C ASP A 109 12.95 -17.09 7.04
N VAL A 110 12.90 -16.28 8.10
CA VAL A 110 12.33 -14.93 8.09
C VAL A 110 13.06 -14.04 7.10
N ILE A 111 14.40 -14.03 7.18
CA ILE A 111 15.25 -13.27 6.26
C ILE A 111 15.00 -13.75 4.83
N THR A 112 15.02 -15.06 4.59
CA THR A 112 14.79 -15.64 3.26
C THR A 112 13.41 -15.27 2.68
N GLY A 113 12.36 -15.25 3.50
CA GLY A 113 11.02 -14.83 3.08
C GLY A 113 10.93 -13.36 2.71
N LEU A 114 11.54 -12.48 3.50
CA LEU A 114 11.58 -11.04 3.23
C LEU A 114 12.44 -10.72 2.00
N ASP A 115 13.59 -11.38 1.84
CA ASP A 115 14.49 -11.26 0.68
C ASP A 115 13.81 -11.77 -0.61
N ALA A 116 12.95 -12.80 -0.51
CA ALA A 116 12.10 -13.25 -1.60
C ALA A 116 11.01 -12.23 -1.99
N GLY A 117 10.79 -11.22 -1.15
CA GLY A 117 9.88 -10.11 -1.40
C GLY A 117 8.55 -10.16 -0.65
N ALA A 118 8.40 -10.98 0.39
CA ALA A 118 7.25 -10.87 1.28
C ALA A 118 7.21 -9.51 1.98
N ASP A 119 6.00 -9.07 2.30
CA ASP A 119 5.81 -7.86 3.10
C ASP A 119 5.84 -8.17 4.60
N ASP A 120 5.44 -9.37 5.02
CA ASP A 120 5.50 -9.81 6.42
C ASP A 120 5.36 -11.33 6.49
N TYR A 121 5.53 -11.92 7.68
CA TYR A 121 5.35 -13.35 7.90
C TYR A 121 4.68 -13.68 9.24
N VAL A 122 4.19 -14.91 9.35
CA VAL A 122 3.68 -15.52 10.58
C VAL A 122 4.21 -16.95 10.72
N THR A 123 4.80 -17.27 11.86
CA THR A 123 5.28 -18.62 12.19
C THR A 123 4.14 -19.53 12.66
N LYS A 124 4.07 -20.76 12.14
CA LYS A 124 3.18 -21.84 12.58
C LYS A 124 3.85 -22.60 13.75
N PRO A 125 3.09 -23.03 14.77
CA PRO A 125 1.66 -22.77 14.96
C PRO A 125 1.40 -21.31 15.36
N PHE A 126 0.35 -20.71 14.82
CA PHE A 126 -0.03 -19.32 15.08
C PHE A 126 -1.40 -19.19 15.74
N GLU A 127 -1.61 -18.09 16.45
CA GLU A 127 -2.96 -17.65 16.76
C GLU A 127 -3.55 -16.86 15.61
N VAL A 128 -4.78 -17.18 15.21
CA VAL A 128 -5.49 -16.51 14.11
C VAL A 128 -5.64 -15.00 14.36
N SER A 129 -5.72 -14.60 15.63
CA SER A 129 -5.74 -13.20 16.05
C SER A 129 -4.51 -12.41 15.56
N GLN A 130 -3.33 -13.03 15.54
CA GLN A 130 -2.09 -12.43 15.05
C GLN A 130 -2.09 -12.28 13.53
N VAL A 131 -2.53 -13.32 12.82
CA VAL A 131 -2.68 -13.29 11.35
C VAL A 131 -3.60 -12.14 10.95
N LEU A 132 -4.76 -12.01 11.59
CA LEU A 132 -5.71 -10.94 11.32
C LEU A 132 -5.14 -9.55 11.64
N ALA A 133 -4.34 -9.40 12.70
CA ALA A 133 -3.71 -8.14 13.05
C ALA A 133 -2.68 -7.70 12.01
N ARG A 134 -1.85 -8.62 11.52
CA ARG A 134 -0.86 -8.37 10.45
C ARG A 134 -1.52 -8.08 9.11
N ILE A 135 -2.60 -8.80 8.77
CA ILE A 135 -3.43 -8.49 7.59
C ILE A 135 -3.98 -7.07 7.65
N ARG A 136 -4.56 -6.67 8.79
CA ARG A 136 -5.04 -5.28 8.97
C ARG A 136 -3.92 -4.26 8.81
N ALA A 137 -2.74 -4.55 9.36
CA ALA A 137 -1.58 -3.68 9.22
C ALA A 137 -1.12 -3.54 7.76
N LEU A 138 -1.08 -4.63 7.00
CA LEU A 138 -0.72 -4.64 5.58
C LEU A 138 -1.74 -3.91 4.71
N LEU A 139 -3.03 -4.18 4.91
CA LEU A 139 -4.10 -3.60 4.10
C LEU A 139 -4.28 -2.10 4.31
N ARG A 140 -3.97 -1.59 5.51
CA ARG A 140 -3.94 -0.15 5.80
C ARG A 140 -2.95 0.62 4.92
N ARG A 141 -1.96 -0.07 4.34
CA ARG A 141 -0.92 0.52 3.49
C ARG A 141 -1.32 0.63 2.02
N GLY A 142 -2.38 -0.05 1.58
CA GLY A 142 -2.87 0.00 0.22
C GLY A 142 -3.62 1.32 -0.04
N ALA A 143 -3.46 1.93 -1.23
CA ALA A 143 -4.04 3.22 -1.63
C ALA A 143 -5.60 3.31 -1.61
N ARG A 144 -6.29 2.29 -1.09
CA ARG A 144 -7.71 2.36 -0.68
C ARG A 144 -7.90 2.91 0.74
N ALA A 145 -6.83 3.12 1.50
CA ALA A 145 -6.84 3.70 2.85
C ALA A 145 -6.86 5.24 2.87
N ALA A 146 -7.36 5.89 1.82
CA ALA A 146 -7.76 7.29 1.92
C ALA A 146 -9.04 7.37 2.78
N THR A 147 -8.85 7.47 4.10
CA THR A 147 -9.88 7.81 5.12
C THR A 147 -11.17 7.00 5.06
N ILE A 148 -11.29 5.95 5.88
CA ILE A 148 -12.62 5.50 6.34
C ILE A 148 -12.95 6.36 7.57
N PRO A 149 -13.76 7.43 7.45
CA PRO A 149 -14.20 8.15 8.64
C PRO A 149 -14.98 7.19 9.53
N SER A 150 -14.74 7.24 10.84
CA SER A 150 -15.61 6.63 11.84
C SER A 150 -17.06 7.01 11.52
N LEU A 151 -17.95 6.02 11.45
CA LEU A 151 -19.35 6.26 11.13
C LEU A 151 -20.04 6.75 12.41
N VAL A 152 -20.54 7.98 12.40
CA VAL A 152 -21.09 8.65 13.58
C VAL A 152 -22.58 8.93 13.42
N TRP A 153 -23.34 8.67 14.47
CA TRP A 153 -24.73 9.10 14.64
C TRP A 153 -24.92 9.64 16.07
N GLY A 154 -24.91 10.97 16.22
CA GLY A 154 -24.89 11.61 17.54
C GLY A 154 -23.64 11.23 18.32
N HIS A 155 -23.80 10.67 19.53
CA HIS A 155 -22.69 10.13 20.31
C HIS A 155 -22.37 8.65 20.03
N LEU A 156 -23.09 8.01 19.09
CA LEU A 156 -22.81 6.64 18.65
C LEU A 156 -21.73 6.67 17.56
N CYS A 157 -20.62 5.98 17.79
CA CYS A 157 -19.50 5.90 16.87
C CYS A 157 -19.17 4.44 16.58
N LEU A 158 -19.19 4.08 15.29
CA LEU A 158 -18.74 2.78 14.79
C LEU A 158 -17.42 2.98 14.06
N ASN A 159 -16.38 2.28 14.52
CA ASN A 159 -15.07 2.26 13.90
C ASN A 159 -14.89 0.96 13.10
N PRO A 160 -14.93 1.02 11.74
CA PRO A 160 -14.81 -0.17 10.89
C PRO A 160 -13.42 -0.83 10.99
N THR A 161 -12.38 -0.04 11.29
CA THR A 161 -11.00 -0.51 11.42
C THR A 161 -10.77 -1.30 12.71
N LEU A 162 -11.43 -0.90 13.81
CA LEU A 162 -11.34 -1.56 15.12
C LEU A 162 -12.48 -2.54 15.40
N ALA A 163 -13.45 -2.67 14.47
CA ALA A 163 -14.70 -3.41 14.65
C ALA A 163 -15.40 -3.07 15.99
N GLN A 164 -15.30 -1.80 16.40
CA GLN A 164 -15.74 -1.34 17.72
C GLN A 164 -16.89 -0.36 17.57
N VAL A 165 -17.91 -0.53 18.40
CA VAL A 165 -19.03 0.42 18.54
C VAL A 165 -18.94 1.04 19.92
N THR A 166 -19.01 2.36 19.99
CA THR A 166 -19.01 3.12 21.24
C THR A 166 -20.19 4.08 21.28
N TYR A 167 -20.71 4.36 22.45
CA TYR A 167 -21.69 5.41 22.70
C TYR A 167 -21.17 6.30 23.82
N SER A 168 -20.98 7.59 23.53
CA SER A 168 -20.36 8.56 24.46
C SER A 168 -19.02 8.06 25.05
N GLY A 169 -18.21 7.38 24.24
CA GLY A 169 -16.92 6.81 24.64
C GLY A 169 -16.98 5.47 25.39
N GLN A 170 -18.17 4.94 25.70
CA GLN A 170 -18.30 3.60 26.30
C GLN A 170 -18.60 2.53 25.26
N ALA A 171 -17.95 1.37 25.37
CA ALA A 171 -18.10 0.28 24.41
C ALA A 171 -19.51 -0.33 24.44
N VAL A 172 -20.11 -0.50 23.27
CA VAL A 172 -21.39 -1.17 23.05
C VAL A 172 -21.11 -2.55 22.48
N PRO A 173 -21.19 -3.63 23.28
CA PRO A 173 -20.89 -4.97 22.79
C PRO A 173 -22.02 -5.45 21.86
N LEU A 174 -21.77 -5.61 20.56
CA LEU A 174 -22.71 -6.13 19.56
C LEU A 174 -22.32 -7.53 19.07
N THR A 175 -23.30 -8.34 18.70
CA THR A 175 -23.05 -9.59 17.93
C THR A 175 -22.68 -9.27 16.47
N PRO A 176 -22.03 -10.18 15.73
CA PRO A 176 -21.59 -9.91 14.36
C PRO A 176 -22.70 -9.47 13.40
N LYS A 177 -23.91 -10.03 13.54
CA LYS A 177 -25.06 -9.67 12.71
C LYS A 177 -25.69 -8.34 13.15
N GLU A 178 -25.72 -8.04 14.45
CA GLU A 178 -26.16 -6.73 14.96
C GLU A 178 -25.21 -5.60 14.54
N TYR A 179 -23.89 -5.87 14.54
CA TYR A 179 -22.88 -4.94 14.05
C TYR A 179 -23.07 -4.62 12.57
N SER A 180 -23.14 -5.64 11.71
CA SER A 180 -23.32 -5.43 10.27
C SER A 180 -24.65 -4.77 9.92
N LEU A 181 -25.69 -5.01 10.72
CA LEU A 181 -26.95 -4.30 10.58
C LEU A 181 -26.80 -2.82 10.92
N LEU A 182 -26.07 -2.48 11.99
CA LEU A 182 -25.80 -1.09 12.38
C LEU A 182 -24.93 -0.37 11.35
N GLU A 183 -23.85 -1.02 10.90
CA GLU A 183 -22.95 -0.53 9.85
C GLU A 183 -23.71 -0.24 8.55
N LEU A 184 -24.60 -1.15 8.13
CA LEU A 184 -25.47 -0.94 6.96
C LEU A 184 -26.30 0.34 7.09
N PHE A 185 -26.90 0.61 8.25
CA PHE A 185 -27.71 1.82 8.43
C PHE A 185 -26.87 3.10 8.54
N LEU A 186 -25.69 3.04 9.16
CA LEU A 186 -24.81 4.19 9.31
C LEU A 186 -24.16 4.62 7.99
N HIS A 187 -23.86 3.67 7.09
CA HIS A 187 -23.41 3.98 5.73
C HIS A 187 -24.52 4.57 4.84
N HIS A 188 -25.78 4.30 5.17
CA HIS A 188 -26.94 4.68 4.34
C HIS A 188 -28.00 5.43 5.16
N PRO A 189 -27.68 6.60 5.74
CA PRO A 189 -28.49 7.25 6.78
C PRO A 189 -29.88 7.71 6.32
N GLN A 190 -30.15 7.76 5.01
CA GLN A 190 -31.44 8.18 4.44
C GLN A 190 -32.19 7.07 3.70
N ARG A 191 -31.61 5.87 3.55
CA ARG A 191 -32.21 4.79 2.76
C ARG A 191 -33.13 3.90 3.61
N VAL A 192 -34.27 3.53 3.03
CA VAL A 192 -35.15 2.48 3.58
C VAL A 192 -34.74 1.13 2.98
N PHE A 193 -34.43 0.16 3.83
CA PHE A 193 -34.15 -1.21 3.44
C PHE A 193 -35.34 -2.12 3.75
N SER A 194 -35.82 -2.88 2.75
CA SER A 194 -36.82 -3.93 2.95
C SER A 194 -36.23 -5.11 3.73
N ARG A 195 -37.09 -5.99 4.26
CA ARG A 195 -36.63 -7.21 4.97
C ARG A 195 -35.81 -8.11 4.06
N SER A 196 -36.25 -8.29 2.81
CA SER A 196 -35.50 -9.03 1.78
C SER A 196 -34.13 -8.39 1.48
N ALA A 197 -34.06 -7.07 1.31
CA ALA A 197 -32.79 -6.39 1.03
C ALA A 197 -31.79 -6.50 2.20
N ILE A 198 -32.28 -6.50 3.44
CA ILE A 198 -31.42 -6.74 4.62
C ILE A 198 -30.98 -8.21 4.67
N LEU A 199 -31.84 -9.17 4.29
CA LEU A 199 -31.45 -10.58 4.17
C LEU A 199 -30.30 -10.75 3.17
N ASP A 200 -30.49 -10.23 1.95
CA ASP A 200 -29.52 -10.31 0.86
C ASP A 200 -28.17 -9.63 1.20
N HIS A 201 -28.18 -8.61 2.06
CA HIS A 201 -26.98 -7.92 2.48
C HIS A 201 -26.23 -8.57 3.65
N LEU A 202 -26.93 -9.26 4.55
CA LEU A 202 -26.34 -9.72 5.82
C LEU A 202 -26.10 -11.24 5.86
N TRP A 203 -26.75 -12.04 5.02
CA TRP A 203 -26.65 -13.50 5.00
C TRP A 203 -26.16 -14.04 3.65
N THR A 204 -25.44 -15.15 3.67
CA THR A 204 -24.90 -15.83 2.48
C THR A 204 -25.94 -16.75 1.85
N ILE A 205 -25.72 -17.18 0.60
CA ILE A 205 -26.63 -18.06 -0.14
C ILE A 205 -26.85 -19.41 0.57
N ASP A 206 -25.85 -19.88 1.34
CA ASP A 206 -25.93 -21.14 2.10
C ASP A 206 -26.68 -21.01 3.44
N ASP A 207 -26.87 -19.78 3.95
CA ASP A 207 -27.72 -19.52 5.11
C ASP A 207 -29.18 -19.48 4.62
N SER A 208 -30.10 -20.28 5.19
CA SER A 208 -31.56 -20.24 4.88
C SER A 208 -32.41 -19.49 5.94
N PRO A 209 -32.16 -18.21 6.28
CA PRO A 209 -32.95 -17.45 7.24
C PRO A 209 -34.29 -16.99 6.65
N THR A 210 -35.30 -16.81 7.52
CA THR A 210 -36.60 -16.23 7.14
C THR A 210 -36.62 -14.72 7.38
N GLU A 211 -37.56 -13.99 6.78
CA GLU A 211 -37.78 -12.55 7.08
C GLU A 211 -38.04 -12.25 8.57
N GLY A 212 -38.49 -13.26 9.33
CA GLY A 212 -38.61 -13.20 10.78
C GLY A 212 -37.26 -13.01 11.48
N ALA A 213 -36.17 -13.55 10.94
CA ALA A 213 -34.82 -13.40 11.49
C ALA A 213 -34.35 -11.94 11.45
N VAL A 214 -34.65 -11.19 10.38
CA VAL A 214 -34.36 -9.75 10.29
C VAL A 214 -35.12 -8.97 11.35
N THR A 215 -36.39 -9.33 11.57
CA THR A 215 -37.24 -8.65 12.56
C THR A 215 -36.72 -8.87 13.99
N ASN A 216 -36.25 -10.08 14.30
CA ASN A 216 -35.58 -10.38 15.56
C ASN A 216 -34.25 -9.63 15.70
N LEU A 217 -33.42 -9.61 14.64
CA LEU A 217 -32.14 -8.93 14.66
C LEU A 217 -32.25 -7.41 14.91
N VAL A 218 -33.21 -6.75 14.25
CA VAL A 218 -33.50 -5.32 14.49
C VAL A 218 -33.99 -5.09 15.92
N LYS A 219 -34.81 -5.99 16.46
CA LYS A 219 -35.31 -5.93 17.84
C LYS A 219 -34.17 -6.07 18.84
N ASP A 220 -33.27 -7.01 18.61
CA ASP A 220 -32.14 -7.29 19.50
C ASP A 220 -31.13 -6.14 19.49
N LEU A 221 -30.78 -5.62 18.31
CA LEU A 221 -29.93 -4.43 18.17
C LEU A 221 -30.51 -3.22 18.92
N ARG A 222 -31.81 -2.93 18.76
CA ARG A 222 -32.48 -1.83 19.50
C ARG A 222 -32.40 -2.03 21.01
N ASN A 223 -32.65 -3.24 21.49
CA ASN A 223 -32.60 -3.54 22.93
C ASN A 223 -31.19 -3.38 23.50
N ARG A 224 -30.18 -3.78 22.72
CA ARG A 224 -28.77 -3.73 23.12
C ARG A 224 -28.24 -2.30 23.14
N LEU A 225 -28.62 -1.47 22.15
CA LEU A 225 -28.34 -0.04 22.15
C LEU A 225 -29.00 0.67 23.34
N LYS A 226 -30.27 0.35 23.66
CA LYS A 226 -30.97 0.91 24.83
C LYS A 226 -30.30 0.56 26.15
N ARG A 227 -29.85 -0.69 26.32
CA ARG A 227 -29.11 -1.12 27.52
C ARG A 227 -27.78 -0.38 27.70
N SER A 228 -27.20 0.09 26.60
CA SER A 228 -25.92 0.80 26.58
C SER A 228 -26.08 2.33 26.71
N GLY A 229 -27.26 2.80 27.15
CA GLY A 229 -27.52 4.21 27.42
C GLY A 229 -28.09 5.00 26.25
N VAL A 230 -28.33 4.38 25.08
CA VAL A 230 -28.95 5.06 23.94
C VAL A 230 -30.45 5.22 24.20
N VAL A 231 -30.88 6.42 24.60
CA VAL A 231 -32.28 6.70 24.96
C VAL A 231 -33.20 6.68 23.73
N GLU A 232 -32.66 6.96 22.55
CA GLU A 232 -33.40 7.07 21.30
C GLU A 232 -33.31 5.80 20.43
N SER A 233 -34.39 5.53 19.70
CA SER A 233 -34.39 4.41 18.75
C SER A 233 -33.66 4.80 17.46
N VAL A 234 -32.37 4.48 17.38
CA VAL A 234 -31.46 4.71 16.23
C VAL A 234 -32.04 4.21 14.90
N ILE A 235 -32.72 3.06 14.92
CA ILE A 235 -33.37 2.47 13.73
C ILE A 235 -34.87 2.73 13.81
N GLN A 236 -35.46 3.29 12.76
CA GLN A 236 -36.91 3.50 12.61
C GLN A 236 -37.54 2.38 11.76
N THR A 237 -38.70 1.88 12.17
CA THR A 237 -39.53 1.00 11.33
C THR A 237 -40.40 1.87 10.42
N VAL A 238 -40.33 1.64 9.11
CA VAL A 238 -41.20 2.25 8.10
C VAL A 238 -42.25 1.22 7.71
N TYR A 239 -43.46 1.38 8.22
CA TYR A 239 -44.55 0.40 8.04
C TYR A 239 -44.79 0.11 6.54
N GLY A 240 -44.85 -1.18 6.20
CA GLY A 240 -45.04 -1.65 4.82
C GLY A 240 -43.79 -1.65 3.92
N LEU A 241 -42.70 -0.99 4.32
CA LEU A 241 -41.51 -0.81 3.46
C LEU A 241 -40.22 -1.37 4.07
N GLY A 242 -40.08 -1.40 5.39
CA GLY A 242 -38.91 -1.99 6.07
C GLY A 242 -38.33 -1.11 7.18
N TYR A 243 -37.02 -0.87 7.16
CA TYR A 243 -36.29 -0.17 8.22
C TYR A 243 -35.36 0.91 7.64
N ARG A 244 -35.14 2.00 8.38
CA ARG A 244 -34.17 3.05 8.04
C ARG A 244 -33.46 3.58 9.28
N LEU A 245 -32.32 4.26 9.10
CA LEU A 245 -31.73 5.08 10.16
C LEU A 245 -32.66 6.25 10.49
N ARG A 246 -32.82 6.55 11.78
CA ARG A 246 -33.60 7.71 12.23
C ARG A 246 -32.75 8.99 12.05
N ASP A 247 -33.39 10.07 11.64
CA ASP A 247 -32.74 11.39 11.55
C ASP A 247 -32.29 11.86 12.94
N LEU A 248 -31.12 12.49 13.04
CA LEU A 248 -30.57 12.93 14.32
C LEU A 248 -31.43 14.07 14.90
N PRO A 249 -31.97 13.96 16.13
CA PRO A 249 -32.75 15.04 16.70
C PRO A 249 -31.89 16.25 17.08
N PRO A 250 -32.45 17.48 17.00
CA PRO A 250 -31.70 18.72 17.25
C PRO A 250 -31.04 18.81 18.62
N SER A 251 -31.55 18.08 19.63
CA SER A 251 -31.04 18.07 21.00
C SER A 251 -29.67 17.40 21.18
N LEU A 252 -29.19 16.63 20.18
CA LEU A 252 -27.90 15.92 20.22
C LEU A 252 -26.79 16.63 19.41
N VAL A 253 -27.03 17.86 18.94
CA VAL A 253 -26.12 18.61 18.03
C VAL A 253 -25.16 19.57 18.78
N LEU A 254 -25.37 19.83 20.08
CA LEU A 254 -24.56 20.81 20.82
C LEU A 254 -23.40 20.17 21.60
N GLY A 255 -22.18 20.35 21.09
CA GLY A 255 -20.93 19.94 21.72
C GLY A 255 -19.68 20.59 21.12
N THR A 256 -19.73 21.87 20.76
CA THR A 256 -18.51 22.66 20.49
C THR A 256 -17.94 23.16 21.83
N ALA A 257 -16.99 22.43 22.39
CA ALA A 257 -16.24 22.89 23.55
C ALA A 257 -15.19 23.92 23.11
N ASN A 258 -15.50 25.18 23.44
CA ASN A 258 -14.53 26.23 23.75
C ASN A 258 -13.37 25.69 24.60
N ASN A 259 -12.13 26.02 24.25
CA ASN A 259 -11.14 26.49 25.23
C ASN A 259 -9.94 27.18 24.55
N GLY A 260 -10.05 28.51 24.46
CA GLY A 260 -9.10 29.43 25.08
C GLY A 260 -7.62 29.28 24.72
N PHE A 261 -7.19 30.08 23.74
CA PHE A 261 -5.85 30.63 23.69
C PHE A 261 -5.49 31.26 25.05
N HIS A 262 -4.41 30.80 25.65
CA HIS A 262 -3.67 31.53 26.67
C HIS A 262 -2.19 31.54 26.27
N GLU A 263 -1.74 32.68 25.75
CA GLU A 263 -0.33 33.06 25.77
C GLU A 263 0.13 33.22 27.22
N PRO A 264 1.38 32.86 27.53
CA PRO A 264 2.18 33.63 28.46
C PRO A 264 3.38 34.22 27.73
N SER A 265 3.30 35.53 27.54
CA SER A 265 4.42 36.45 27.40
C SER A 265 5.36 36.36 28.61
N GLY A 266 6.66 36.19 28.35
CA GLY A 266 7.72 36.28 29.36
C GLY A 266 9.09 36.13 28.72
N GLY A 267 9.69 37.26 28.34
CA GLY A 267 10.97 37.30 27.64
C GLY A 267 12.17 37.00 28.54
N ALA A 268 13.21 36.41 27.94
CA ALA A 268 14.61 36.61 28.32
C ALA A 268 15.54 36.22 27.16
N GLN A 269 16.08 37.26 26.53
CA GLN A 269 17.44 37.40 25.97
C GLN A 269 18.02 36.26 25.12
N ALA A 270 18.08 36.54 23.82
CA ALA A 270 18.95 35.89 22.86
C ALA A 270 20.42 36.25 23.13
N GLU A 271 21.26 35.23 23.33
CA GLU A 271 22.68 35.32 23.04
C GLU A 271 22.99 34.45 21.81
N THR A 272 23.54 35.10 20.80
CA THR A 272 23.94 34.56 19.52
C THR A 272 25.32 33.92 19.69
N GLN A 273 25.43 32.61 19.50
CA GLN A 273 26.72 31.94 19.27
C GLN A 273 26.60 31.02 18.06
N GLU A 274 27.42 31.31 17.06
CA GLU A 274 27.62 30.54 15.84
C GLU A 274 28.11 29.11 16.16
N PRO A 275 27.70 28.08 15.39
CA PRO A 275 28.23 26.73 15.57
C PRO A 275 29.64 26.64 14.99
N VAL A 276 30.60 26.39 15.88
CA VAL A 276 31.96 25.98 15.54
C VAL A 276 31.92 24.55 14.99
N LEU A 277 32.44 24.37 13.77
CA LEU A 277 32.70 23.08 13.13
C LEU A 277 33.68 22.27 14.00
N VAL A 278 33.22 21.22 14.68
CA VAL A 278 34.10 20.24 15.36
C VAL A 278 34.26 19.03 14.45
N THR A 279 35.44 18.91 13.87
CA THR A 279 35.92 17.75 13.13
C THR A 279 35.99 16.51 14.04
N ALA A 280 35.37 15.40 13.60
CA ALA A 280 35.40 14.11 14.29
C ALA A 280 36.83 13.54 14.39
N PRO A 281 37.27 13.01 15.56
CA PRO A 281 38.49 12.23 15.64
C PRO A 281 38.23 10.78 15.24
N LYS A 282 38.99 10.31 14.24
CA LYS A 282 39.00 8.92 13.76
C LYS A 282 39.62 7.97 14.79
N GLY A 283 38.92 6.85 15.03
CA GLY A 283 39.48 5.51 15.25
C GLY A 283 40.15 5.21 16.59
N LYS A 284 39.37 4.86 17.63
CA LYS A 284 39.81 4.07 18.82
C LYS A 284 38.65 3.37 19.57
N THR A 285 37.74 2.65 18.89
CA THR A 285 36.54 2.09 19.58
C THR A 285 36.37 0.57 19.47
N LEU A 286 36.90 -0.09 18.43
CA LEU A 286 36.66 -1.54 18.22
C LEU A 286 37.40 -2.44 19.24
N GLU A 287 38.64 -2.11 19.58
CA GLU A 287 39.45 -2.89 20.54
C GLU A 287 38.91 -2.81 21.98
N ALA A 288 38.30 -1.69 22.36
CA ALA A 288 37.72 -1.50 23.69
C ALA A 288 36.42 -2.30 23.91
N ILE A 289 35.67 -2.55 22.83
CA ILE A 289 34.42 -3.31 22.86
C ILE A 289 34.71 -4.83 22.84
N ALA A 290 35.67 -5.27 22.02
CA ALA A 290 36.14 -6.66 22.01
C ALA A 290 36.70 -7.10 23.38
N ALA A 291 37.45 -6.23 24.07
CA ALA A 291 37.98 -6.51 25.40
C ALA A 291 36.89 -6.67 26.48
N ARG A 292 35.80 -5.88 26.42
CA ARG A 292 34.67 -5.98 27.36
C ARG A 292 33.82 -7.23 27.11
N PHE A 293 33.66 -7.62 25.85
CA PHE A 293 32.97 -8.86 25.49
C PHE A 293 33.74 -10.11 25.96
N GLN A 294 35.06 -10.14 25.77
CA GLN A 294 35.91 -11.25 26.21
C GLN A 294 35.91 -11.42 27.75
N ALA A 295 35.88 -10.31 28.49
CA ALA A 295 35.73 -10.33 29.95
C ALA A 295 34.37 -10.92 30.38
N SER A 296 33.28 -10.59 29.66
CA SER A 296 31.95 -11.15 29.93
C SER A 296 31.89 -12.65 29.65
N ILE A 297 32.54 -13.15 28.59
CA ILE A 297 32.58 -14.60 28.30
C ILE A 297 33.28 -15.36 29.43
N GLN A 298 34.42 -14.87 29.90
CA GLN A 298 35.19 -15.52 30.97
C GLN A 298 34.40 -15.61 32.28
N GLN A 299 33.66 -14.56 32.63
CA GLN A 299 32.82 -14.55 33.84
C GLN A 299 31.69 -15.59 33.77
N ARG A 300 31.05 -15.75 32.61
CA ARG A 300 29.95 -16.72 32.41
C ARG A 300 30.46 -18.16 32.39
N LEU A 301 31.61 -18.38 31.75
CA LEU A 301 32.27 -19.68 31.72
C LEU A 301 32.66 -20.14 33.14
N ALA A 302 33.10 -19.23 34.01
CA ALA A 302 33.45 -19.54 35.40
C ALA A 302 32.25 -20.05 36.23
N VAL A 303 31.04 -19.55 35.94
CA VAL A 303 29.79 -19.99 36.59
C VAL A 303 29.43 -21.41 36.18
N VAL A 304 29.52 -21.71 34.87
CA VAL A 304 29.29 -23.06 34.33
C VAL A 304 30.32 -24.04 34.91
N GLU A 305 31.60 -23.67 34.96
CA GLU A 305 32.66 -24.48 35.57
C GLU A 305 32.42 -24.79 37.05
N ALA A 306 31.97 -23.81 37.83
CA ALA A 306 31.68 -24.02 39.23
C ALA A 306 30.56 -25.05 39.42
N ALA A 307 29.55 -25.04 38.56
CA ALA A 307 28.50 -26.04 38.56
C ALA A 307 29.02 -27.43 38.18
N VAL A 308 29.89 -27.56 37.17
CA VAL A 308 30.50 -28.86 36.80
C VAL A 308 31.33 -29.43 37.94
N ARG A 309 32.11 -28.60 38.65
CA ARG A 309 32.91 -29.04 39.82
C ARG A 309 32.01 -29.52 40.96
N SER A 310 30.92 -28.80 41.26
CA SER A 310 29.92 -29.24 42.26
C SER A 310 29.28 -30.58 41.87
N LEU A 311 29.02 -30.76 40.57
CA LEU A 311 28.44 -31.99 40.01
C LEU A 311 29.41 -33.19 40.13
N GLN A 312 30.70 -32.99 39.86
CA GLN A 312 31.75 -33.99 40.05
C GLN A 312 31.99 -34.35 41.52
N ALA A 313 31.76 -33.40 42.44
CA ALA A 313 31.80 -33.63 43.89
C ALA A 313 30.55 -34.37 44.42
N GLY A 314 29.59 -34.70 43.55
CA GLY A 314 28.41 -35.50 43.88
C GLY A 314 27.22 -34.70 44.42
N ASN A 315 27.25 -33.35 44.39
CA ASN A 315 26.15 -32.52 44.85
C ASN A 315 26.07 -31.19 44.10
N LEU A 316 25.07 -31.05 43.20
CA LEU A 316 24.76 -29.79 42.53
C LEU A 316 23.44 -29.22 43.09
N PRO A 317 23.47 -28.12 43.84
CA PRO A 317 22.27 -27.44 44.32
C PRO A 317 21.36 -27.02 43.15
N PRO A 318 20.03 -27.15 43.26
CA PRO A 318 19.10 -26.81 42.19
C PRO A 318 19.22 -25.35 41.73
N GLN A 319 19.45 -24.42 42.67
CA GLN A 319 19.68 -23.00 42.36
C GLN A 319 20.97 -22.78 41.56
N GLN A 320 22.03 -23.55 41.84
CA GLN A 320 23.29 -23.47 41.09
C GLN A 320 23.15 -24.10 39.70
N ARG A 321 22.29 -25.12 39.55
CA ARG A 321 21.95 -25.74 38.26
C ARG A 321 21.23 -24.76 37.33
N THR A 322 20.18 -24.11 37.81
CA THR A 322 19.41 -23.14 37.02
C THR A 322 20.29 -21.97 36.56
N VAL A 323 21.11 -21.42 37.47
CA VAL A 323 22.03 -20.34 37.12
C VAL A 323 23.08 -20.77 36.08
N ALA A 324 23.60 -21.99 36.17
CA ALA A 324 24.55 -22.51 35.18
C ALA A 324 23.89 -22.80 33.82
N GLN A 325 22.62 -23.25 33.83
CA GLN A 325 21.83 -23.47 32.62
C GLN A 325 21.54 -22.13 31.91
N ASP A 326 21.13 -21.11 32.65
CA ASP A 326 20.88 -19.76 32.11
C ASP A 326 22.14 -19.14 31.52
N GLU A 327 23.30 -19.32 32.16
CA GLU A 327 24.57 -18.82 31.61
C GLU A 327 25.05 -19.62 30.41
N ALA A 328 24.78 -20.93 30.35
CA ALA A 328 25.03 -21.75 29.16
C ALA A 328 24.14 -21.32 27.98
N HIS A 329 22.86 -21.01 28.23
CA HIS A 329 21.93 -20.46 27.24
C HIS A 329 22.41 -19.10 26.70
N ARG A 330 22.86 -18.21 27.59
CA ARG A 330 23.42 -16.90 27.21
C ARG A 330 24.74 -17.00 26.46
N LEU A 331 25.58 -17.98 26.78
CA LEU A 331 26.81 -18.27 26.03
C LEU A 331 26.48 -18.84 24.63
N ALA A 332 25.49 -19.72 24.52
CA ALA A 332 25.01 -20.23 23.26
C ALA A 332 24.52 -19.11 22.33
N GLY A 333 23.71 -18.19 22.86
CA GLY A 333 23.24 -17.02 22.11
C GLY A 333 24.36 -16.02 21.78
N GLY A 334 25.24 -15.73 22.73
CA GLY A 334 26.29 -14.73 22.56
C GLY A 334 27.45 -15.17 21.64
N LEU A 335 27.85 -16.45 21.66
CA LEU A 335 29.03 -16.90 20.91
C LEU A 335 28.79 -17.00 19.39
N GLY A 336 27.56 -17.28 18.96
CA GLY A 336 27.21 -17.29 17.54
C GLY A 336 27.28 -15.90 16.90
N THR A 337 26.95 -14.86 17.67
CA THR A 337 26.97 -13.46 17.19
C THR A 337 28.37 -12.92 16.86
N PHE A 338 29.43 -13.49 17.45
CA PHE A 338 30.81 -13.01 17.30
C PHE A 338 31.72 -14.01 16.53
N GLY A 339 31.12 -14.91 15.75
CA GLY A 339 31.85 -15.82 14.85
C GLY A 339 32.46 -17.05 15.53
N TYR A 340 31.96 -17.45 16.70
CA TYR A 340 32.34 -18.69 17.39
C TYR A 340 31.23 -19.74 17.26
N ASP A 341 30.90 -20.13 16.03
CA ASP A 341 29.78 -21.04 15.71
C ASP A 341 29.91 -22.41 16.41
N GLU A 342 31.12 -22.97 16.43
CA GLU A 342 31.43 -24.21 17.16
C GLU A 342 31.27 -24.01 18.68
N GLY A 343 31.66 -22.84 19.21
CA GLY A 343 31.50 -22.48 20.61
C GLY A 343 30.03 -22.33 21.03
N SER A 344 29.20 -21.74 20.16
CA SER A 344 27.74 -21.68 20.35
C SER A 344 27.13 -23.08 20.44
N THR A 345 27.61 -24.01 19.60
CA THR A 345 27.13 -25.39 19.58
C THR A 345 27.47 -26.14 20.86
N TYR A 346 28.71 -26.05 21.35
CA TYR A 346 29.10 -26.67 22.62
C TYR A 346 28.35 -26.07 23.81
N ALA A 347 28.08 -24.76 23.81
CA ALA A 347 27.29 -24.12 24.86
C ALA A 347 25.83 -24.63 24.91
N ARG A 348 25.18 -24.88 23.76
CA ARG A 348 23.84 -25.50 23.70
C ARG A 348 23.84 -26.94 24.21
N GLN A 349 24.88 -27.70 23.91
CA GLN A 349 25.01 -29.08 24.41
C GLN A 349 25.17 -29.12 25.93
N ILE A 350 25.91 -28.16 26.50
CA ILE A 350 26.03 -28.00 27.96
C ILE A 350 24.68 -27.60 28.58
N GLU A 351 23.96 -26.65 27.97
CA GLU A 351 22.62 -26.24 28.41
C GLU A 351 21.64 -27.42 28.46
N GLN A 352 21.59 -28.23 27.40
CA GLN A 352 20.70 -29.39 27.31
C GLN A 352 21.01 -30.45 28.37
N LEU A 353 22.29 -30.66 28.68
CA LEU A 353 22.70 -31.59 29.73
C LEU A 353 22.41 -31.03 31.13
N LEU A 354 22.39 -29.71 31.34
CA LEU A 354 22.07 -29.09 32.63
C LEU A 354 20.56 -29.00 32.96
N GLY A 355 19.70 -29.59 32.14
CA GLY A 355 18.24 -29.59 32.35
C GLY A 355 17.74 -30.29 33.62
N ASP A 356 16.41 -30.35 33.77
CA ASP A 356 15.72 -30.69 35.03
C ASP A 356 15.88 -32.13 35.56
N ARG A 357 16.68 -32.97 34.90
CA ARG A 357 16.89 -34.38 35.30
C ARG A 357 18.19 -34.59 36.10
N PRO A 358 18.24 -35.55 37.04
CA PRO A 358 19.50 -35.95 37.65
C PRO A 358 20.38 -36.65 36.60
N LEU A 359 21.64 -36.21 36.47
CA LEU A 359 22.59 -36.71 35.49
C LEU A 359 23.24 -38.02 35.94
N GLN A 360 23.43 -38.96 35.02
CA GLN A 360 24.21 -40.18 35.24
C GLN A 360 25.72 -39.89 35.14
N THR A 361 26.56 -40.72 35.78
CA THR A 361 28.03 -40.53 35.81
C THR A 361 28.65 -40.37 34.42
N THR A 362 28.12 -41.07 33.41
CA THR A 362 28.54 -40.96 32.00
C THR A 362 28.21 -39.61 31.36
N GLU A 363 27.12 -38.98 31.77
CA GLU A 363 26.66 -37.68 31.26
C GLU A 363 27.44 -36.53 31.92
N VAL A 364 27.90 -36.72 33.16
CA VAL A 364 28.83 -35.79 33.84
C VAL A 364 30.19 -35.72 33.12
N ASP A 365 30.68 -36.86 32.64
CA ASP A 365 31.90 -36.94 31.85
C ASP A 365 31.75 -36.27 30.47
N GLN A 366 30.59 -36.42 29.83
CA GLN A 366 30.27 -35.75 28.56
C GLN A 366 30.18 -34.23 28.74
N LEU A 367 29.50 -33.77 29.79
CA LEU A 367 29.37 -32.36 30.12
C LEU A 367 30.75 -31.71 30.38
N SER A 368 31.65 -32.45 31.07
CA SER A 368 33.02 -32.01 31.31
C SER A 368 33.85 -31.90 30.03
N ARG A 369 33.63 -32.79 29.04
CA ARG A 369 34.28 -32.73 27.72
C ARG A 369 33.78 -31.56 26.89
N HIS A 370 32.46 -31.36 26.78
CA HIS A 370 31.88 -30.23 26.05
C HIS A 370 32.34 -28.88 26.61
N LEU A 371 32.48 -28.78 27.94
CA LEU A 371 33.05 -27.59 28.57
C LEU A 371 34.51 -27.38 28.19
N LEU A 372 35.31 -28.45 28.13
CA LEU A 372 36.72 -28.36 27.70
C LEU A 372 36.84 -27.94 26.23
N ASP A 373 36.03 -28.52 25.35
CA ASP A 373 36.00 -28.20 23.92
C ASP A 373 35.59 -26.73 23.71
N LEU A 374 34.55 -26.27 24.42
CA LEU A 374 34.14 -24.86 24.42
C LEU A 374 35.30 -23.92 24.78
N LYS A 375 36.11 -24.25 25.79
CA LYS A 375 37.27 -23.43 26.16
C LYS A 375 38.34 -23.38 25.07
N GLN A 376 38.56 -24.51 24.39
CA GLN A 376 39.54 -24.59 23.31
C GLN A 376 39.10 -23.78 22.11
N THR A 377 37.81 -23.81 21.75
CA THR A 377 37.25 -22.99 20.67
C THR A 377 37.37 -21.49 20.97
N LEU A 378 37.15 -21.09 22.23
CA LEU A 378 37.27 -19.69 22.67
C LEU A 378 38.71 -19.19 22.79
N ALA A 379 39.70 -20.08 22.74
CA ALA A 379 41.12 -19.73 22.72
C ALA A 379 41.65 -19.47 21.29
N LEU A 380 40.86 -19.79 20.25
CA LEU A 380 41.17 -19.51 18.85
C LEU A 380 40.71 -18.09 18.48
N THR A 381 41.45 -17.39 17.63
CA THR A 381 41.00 -16.08 17.10
C THR A 381 39.72 -16.23 16.27
N PRO A 382 38.71 -15.36 16.46
CA PRO A 382 37.45 -15.46 15.72
C PRO A 382 37.71 -15.30 14.23
N LYS A 383 37.02 -16.08 13.39
CA LYS A 383 37.02 -15.80 11.95
C LYS A 383 36.44 -14.41 11.76
N PRO A 384 37.17 -13.46 11.13
CA PRO A 384 36.55 -12.19 10.79
C PRO A 384 35.35 -12.48 9.87
N LEU A 385 34.22 -11.82 10.14
CA LEU A 385 33.21 -11.58 9.12
C LEU A 385 33.91 -10.80 8.01
N SER A 386 34.40 -11.51 6.99
CA SER A 386 34.89 -10.91 5.77
C SER A 386 33.70 -10.40 4.98
N ALA A 387 33.15 -9.27 5.43
CA ALA A 387 32.55 -8.31 4.53
C ALA A 387 33.72 -7.68 3.77
N GLU A 388 33.85 -8.00 2.48
CA GLU A 388 34.65 -7.18 1.60
C GLU A 388 34.06 -5.77 1.67
N ILE A 389 34.85 -4.87 2.26
CA ILE A 389 34.57 -3.44 2.32
C ILE A 389 34.64 -2.94 0.87
N GLY A 390 33.49 -2.89 0.21
CA GLY A 390 33.32 -2.13 -1.03
C GLY A 390 33.42 -0.64 -0.69
N GLN A 391 34.60 -0.07 -0.88
CA GLN A 391 34.80 1.38 -0.92
C GLN A 391 33.85 2.01 -1.95
N ALA A 392 33.37 3.20 -1.63
CA ALA A 392 32.58 4.02 -2.54
C ALA A 392 33.27 4.21 -3.91
N CYS A 393 32.42 4.18 -4.95
CA CYS A 393 32.55 4.79 -6.29
C CYS A 393 32.92 3.88 -7.49
N HIS A 394 32.07 4.05 -8.53
CA HIS A 394 32.22 3.86 -9.98
C HIS A 394 31.54 2.63 -10.60
N LEU A 395 30.38 2.89 -11.23
CA LEU A 395 29.54 1.97 -12.02
C LEU A 395 30.34 1.39 -13.21
N GLY A 396 30.75 0.12 -13.14
CA GLY A 396 31.53 -0.56 -14.16
C GLY A 396 30.72 -1.57 -14.96
N VAL A 397 30.60 -1.38 -16.28
CA VAL A 397 30.07 -2.38 -17.24
C VAL A 397 31.20 -2.98 -18.04
N ILE A 398 31.26 -4.30 -18.12
CA ILE A 398 32.27 -4.99 -18.93
C ILE A 398 31.64 -5.43 -20.25
N LEU A 399 32.23 -4.98 -21.37
CA LEU A 399 31.80 -5.31 -22.72
C LEU A 399 32.72 -6.37 -23.34
N SER A 400 32.13 -7.47 -23.82
CA SER A 400 32.70 -8.33 -24.86
C SER A 400 31.93 -8.10 -26.15
N VAL A 401 32.44 -7.20 -26.99
CA VAL A 401 31.78 -6.73 -28.22
C VAL A 401 32.82 -6.56 -29.33
N GLU A 402 32.40 -6.63 -30.60
CA GLU A 402 33.23 -6.26 -31.75
C GLU A 402 33.85 -4.85 -31.58
N LEU A 403 35.09 -4.69 -32.06
CA LEU A 403 35.94 -3.53 -31.80
C LEU A 403 35.32 -2.18 -32.22
N GLU A 404 34.49 -2.17 -33.28
CA GLU A 404 33.82 -0.96 -33.77
C GLU A 404 32.69 -0.46 -32.84
N LEU A 405 31.89 -1.37 -32.29
CA LEU A 405 30.78 -1.02 -31.39
C LEU A 405 31.29 -0.64 -29.99
N ILE A 406 32.43 -1.19 -29.54
CA ILE A 406 33.10 -0.74 -28.30
C ILE A 406 33.48 0.74 -28.39
N ASN A 407 34.07 1.18 -29.49
CA ASN A 407 34.48 2.57 -29.65
C ASN A 407 33.26 3.52 -29.65
N GLN A 408 32.15 3.11 -30.28
CA GLN A 408 30.90 3.89 -30.26
C GLN A 408 30.29 3.97 -28.85
N LEU A 409 30.31 2.88 -28.09
CA LEU A 409 29.79 2.83 -26.72
C LEU A 409 30.64 3.66 -25.75
N GLN A 410 31.97 3.72 -25.94
CA GLN A 410 32.86 4.50 -25.08
C GLN A 410 32.60 6.00 -25.14
N ASP A 411 32.31 6.55 -26.32
CA ASP A 411 32.01 7.97 -26.49
C ASP A 411 30.67 8.34 -25.82
N ASP A 412 29.66 7.46 -25.93
CA ASP A 412 28.32 7.69 -25.37
C ASP A 412 28.22 7.37 -23.87
N ALA A 413 29.05 6.44 -23.35
CA ALA A 413 29.05 6.04 -21.94
C ALA A 413 29.36 7.19 -20.98
N VAL A 414 30.30 8.06 -21.36
CA VAL A 414 30.70 9.22 -20.54
C VAL A 414 29.53 10.18 -20.37
N SER A 415 28.72 10.37 -21.43
CA SER A 415 27.53 11.23 -21.37
C SER A 415 26.41 10.66 -20.49
N HIS A 416 26.39 9.35 -20.25
CA HIS A 416 25.43 8.66 -19.40
C HIS A 416 25.97 8.34 -17.99
N GLY A 417 27.24 8.65 -17.69
CA GLY A 417 27.87 8.39 -16.39
C GLY A 417 28.35 6.94 -16.17
N TRP A 418 28.56 6.16 -17.23
CA TRP A 418 28.97 4.76 -17.17
C TRP A 418 30.48 4.62 -17.38
N HIS A 419 31.13 3.69 -16.67
CA HIS A 419 32.49 3.27 -16.97
C HIS A 419 32.48 1.94 -17.73
N LEU A 420 33.12 1.91 -18.90
CA LEU A 420 33.17 0.72 -19.74
C LEU A 420 34.57 0.12 -19.73
N ASP A 421 34.65 -1.09 -19.18
CA ASP A 421 35.85 -1.92 -19.27
C ASP A 421 35.73 -2.86 -20.48
N ARG A 422 36.83 -2.97 -21.24
CA ARG A 422 36.89 -3.81 -22.44
C ARG A 422 37.46 -5.19 -22.11
N ALA A 423 36.84 -6.23 -22.65
CA ALA A 423 37.42 -7.57 -22.67
C ALA A 423 37.39 -8.13 -24.10
N THR A 424 38.56 -8.51 -24.61
CA THR A 424 38.73 -9.02 -25.99
C THR A 424 38.56 -10.53 -26.11
N ASP A 425 38.69 -11.25 -25.00
CA ASP A 425 38.42 -12.68 -24.91
C ASP A 425 37.78 -13.06 -23.56
N LEU A 426 37.33 -14.32 -23.46
CA LEU A 426 36.69 -14.85 -22.25
C LEU A 426 37.66 -14.90 -21.05
N GLY A 427 38.96 -15.07 -21.28
CA GLY A 427 39.97 -15.09 -20.21
C GLY A 427 40.13 -13.72 -19.56
N GLU A 428 40.25 -12.67 -20.38
CA GLU A 428 40.33 -11.27 -19.94
C GLU A 428 39.02 -10.83 -19.26
N LEU A 429 37.87 -11.26 -19.78
CA LEU A 429 36.56 -11.04 -19.15
C LEU A 429 36.53 -11.63 -17.74
N LEU A 430 36.86 -12.92 -17.59
CA LEU A 430 36.82 -13.60 -16.29
C LEU A 430 37.84 -13.03 -15.30
N GLN A 431 39.02 -12.60 -15.76
CA GLN A 431 40.02 -11.95 -14.92
C GLN A 431 39.55 -10.58 -14.41
N THR A 432 38.81 -9.85 -15.22
CA THR A 432 38.24 -8.54 -14.85
C THR A 432 37.05 -8.70 -13.91
N LEU A 433 36.18 -9.68 -14.18
CA LEU A 433 35.07 -10.05 -13.29
C LEU A 433 35.55 -10.51 -11.91
N ALA A 434 36.68 -11.23 -11.84
CA ALA A 434 37.28 -11.66 -10.59
C ALA A 434 37.77 -10.51 -9.70
N GLN A 435 37.88 -9.28 -10.23
CA GLN A 435 38.24 -8.08 -9.45
C GLN A 435 37.04 -7.44 -8.73
N GLY A 436 35.82 -7.95 -8.92
CA GLY A 436 34.62 -7.56 -8.15
C GLY A 436 34.04 -6.19 -8.48
N ARG A 437 34.41 -5.59 -9.61
CA ARG A 437 34.03 -4.20 -9.98
C ARG A 437 32.92 -4.10 -11.04
N ALA A 438 32.43 -5.22 -11.54
CA ALA A 438 31.47 -5.24 -12.63
C ALA A 438 30.04 -5.39 -12.13
N GLU A 439 29.15 -4.53 -12.59
CA GLU A 439 27.73 -4.55 -12.23
C GLU A 439 26.87 -5.22 -13.31
N ALA A 440 27.30 -5.21 -14.58
CA ALA A 440 26.69 -5.96 -15.67
C ALA A 440 27.71 -6.31 -16.77
N VAL A 441 27.38 -7.34 -17.56
CA VAL A 441 28.20 -7.79 -18.70
C VAL A 441 27.39 -7.76 -19.98
N VAL A 442 27.98 -7.28 -21.06
CA VAL A 442 27.43 -7.41 -22.42
C VAL A 442 28.26 -8.42 -23.20
N LEU A 443 27.63 -9.49 -23.69
CA LEU A 443 28.27 -10.57 -24.44
C LEU A 443 27.79 -10.57 -25.90
N THR A 444 28.73 -10.50 -26.84
CA THR A 444 28.44 -10.66 -28.27
C THR A 444 28.70 -12.09 -28.70
N LEU A 445 27.72 -12.73 -29.33
CA LEU A 445 27.86 -14.11 -29.80
C LEU A 445 28.70 -14.17 -31.08
N ASP A 446 29.77 -14.98 -31.07
CA ASP A 446 30.59 -15.26 -32.25
C ASP A 446 29.76 -16.01 -33.31
N GLN A 447 29.62 -15.42 -34.49
CA GLN A 447 28.83 -15.99 -35.58
C GLN A 447 29.50 -17.17 -36.29
N SER A 448 30.83 -17.29 -36.18
CA SER A 448 31.61 -18.32 -36.85
C SER A 448 31.59 -19.66 -36.11
N ALA A 449 31.19 -19.66 -34.84
CA ALA A 449 31.15 -20.83 -33.98
C ALA A 449 29.81 -21.61 -34.07
N PRO A 450 29.83 -22.95 -33.90
CA PRO A 450 28.61 -23.74 -33.71
C PRO A 450 27.87 -23.32 -32.43
N LEU A 451 26.54 -23.50 -32.38
CA LEU A 451 25.65 -23.00 -31.32
C LEU A 451 26.15 -23.27 -29.88
N ALA A 452 26.71 -24.47 -29.64
CA ALA A 452 27.29 -24.84 -28.35
C ALA A 452 28.57 -24.05 -28.00
N GLY A 453 29.36 -23.69 -29.01
CA GLY A 453 30.52 -22.82 -28.88
C GLY A 453 30.13 -21.35 -28.70
N LYS A 454 29.07 -20.89 -29.39
CA LYS A 454 28.56 -19.51 -29.25
C LYS A 454 28.16 -19.16 -27.82
N LEU A 455 27.55 -20.12 -27.13
CA LEU A 455 27.00 -19.95 -25.78
C LEU A 455 27.96 -20.35 -24.66
N ALA A 456 29.18 -20.83 -25.00
CA ALA A 456 30.18 -21.18 -24.01
C ALA A 456 30.55 -20.02 -23.07
N PRO A 457 30.74 -18.77 -23.56
CA PRO A 457 31.01 -17.61 -22.70
C PRO A 457 29.89 -17.32 -21.69
N LEU A 458 28.63 -17.33 -22.15
CA LEU A 458 27.46 -17.10 -21.29
C LEU A 458 27.38 -18.14 -20.17
N ARG A 459 27.55 -19.42 -20.52
CA ARG A 459 27.53 -20.52 -19.56
C ARG A 459 28.65 -20.39 -18.53
N GLU A 460 29.85 -20.02 -18.95
CA GLU A 460 31.00 -19.88 -18.05
C GLU A 460 30.85 -18.69 -17.10
N VAL A 461 30.35 -17.55 -17.59
CA VAL A 461 30.03 -16.38 -16.75
C VAL A 461 28.94 -16.72 -15.75
N LYS A 462 27.82 -17.33 -16.16
CA LYS A 462 26.72 -17.68 -15.26
C LYS A 462 27.06 -18.80 -14.28
N GLN A 463 27.95 -19.73 -14.65
CA GLN A 463 28.44 -20.75 -13.73
C GLN A 463 29.30 -20.17 -12.60
N ARG A 464 30.09 -19.12 -12.90
CA ARG A 464 31.04 -18.54 -11.95
C ARG A 464 30.48 -17.32 -11.21
N PHE A 465 29.55 -16.59 -11.83
CA PHE A 465 28.91 -15.38 -11.32
C PHE A 465 27.39 -15.45 -11.58
N PRO A 466 26.65 -16.29 -10.83
CA PRO A 466 25.24 -16.56 -11.11
C PRO A 466 24.32 -15.34 -10.96
N GLN A 467 24.70 -14.39 -10.09
CA GLN A 467 23.93 -13.18 -9.79
C GLN A 467 24.26 -11.99 -10.72
N LEU A 468 25.24 -12.14 -11.61
CA LEU A 468 25.68 -11.04 -12.46
C LEU A 468 24.72 -10.89 -13.66
N PRO A 469 24.14 -9.69 -13.90
CA PRO A 469 23.34 -9.41 -15.08
C PRO A 469 24.16 -9.53 -16.37
N VAL A 470 23.65 -10.30 -17.33
CA VAL A 470 24.27 -10.53 -18.64
C VAL A 470 23.29 -10.18 -19.77
N LEU A 471 23.66 -9.17 -20.56
CA LEU A 471 23.00 -8.78 -21.80
C LEU A 471 23.66 -9.50 -22.98
N VAL A 472 22.90 -10.27 -23.76
CA VAL A 472 23.42 -10.97 -24.94
C VAL A 472 23.09 -10.22 -26.23
N LEU A 473 24.11 -9.89 -27.03
CA LEU A 473 23.98 -9.35 -28.38
C LEU A 473 24.15 -10.46 -29.42
N THR A 474 23.15 -10.63 -30.29
CA THR A 474 23.20 -11.55 -31.45
C THR A 474 23.07 -10.75 -32.75
N CYS A 475 23.44 -11.31 -33.90
CA CYS A 475 23.13 -10.72 -35.20
C CYS A 475 21.95 -11.40 -35.92
N ARG A 476 21.36 -12.44 -35.33
CA ARG A 476 20.22 -13.18 -35.91
C ARG A 476 19.05 -13.21 -34.95
N ASP A 477 17.88 -12.83 -35.44
CA ASP A 477 16.64 -12.99 -34.68
C ASP A 477 16.11 -14.43 -34.79
N SER A 478 16.77 -15.37 -34.09
CA SER A 478 16.38 -16.78 -34.05
C SER A 478 15.70 -17.14 -32.73
N LEU A 479 14.53 -17.77 -32.82
CA LEU A 479 13.83 -18.33 -31.65
C LEU A 479 14.68 -19.41 -30.94
N GLU A 480 15.45 -20.19 -31.69
CA GLU A 480 16.30 -21.24 -31.13
C GLU A 480 17.44 -20.65 -30.28
N GLU A 481 18.08 -19.57 -30.74
CA GLU A 481 19.11 -18.86 -29.97
C GLU A 481 18.52 -18.21 -28.71
N ARG A 482 17.35 -17.58 -28.83
CA ARG A 482 16.62 -16.97 -27.68
C ARG A 482 16.27 -17.99 -26.60
N VAL A 483 15.76 -19.16 -26.99
CA VAL A 483 15.41 -20.23 -26.03
C VAL A 483 16.64 -20.76 -25.31
N GLN A 484 17.78 -20.89 -26.00
CA GLN A 484 19.02 -21.39 -25.38
C GLN A 484 19.67 -20.36 -24.46
N VAL A 485 19.65 -19.07 -24.82
CA VAL A 485 20.09 -17.98 -23.93
C VAL A 485 19.24 -17.94 -22.66
N ALA A 486 17.91 -18.07 -22.80
CA ALA A 486 16.99 -18.13 -21.66
C ALA A 486 17.26 -19.34 -20.74
N ARG A 487 17.53 -20.53 -21.32
CA ARG A 487 17.90 -21.73 -20.55
C ARG A 487 19.20 -21.58 -19.76
N LEU A 488 20.12 -20.75 -20.25
CA LEU A 488 21.39 -20.44 -19.60
C LEU A 488 21.30 -19.21 -18.67
N GLN A 489 20.08 -18.76 -18.34
CA GLN A 489 19.80 -17.64 -17.45
C GLN A 489 20.36 -16.29 -17.94
N GLY A 490 20.46 -16.06 -19.26
CA GLY A 490 20.74 -14.72 -19.79
C GLY A 490 19.60 -13.75 -19.48
N ASP A 491 19.91 -12.59 -18.91
CA ASP A 491 18.92 -11.69 -18.31
C ASP A 491 18.13 -10.87 -19.36
N ARG A 492 18.82 -10.44 -20.43
CA ARG A 492 18.20 -9.79 -21.61
C ARG A 492 18.95 -10.15 -22.89
N TYR A 493 18.26 -9.92 -24.02
CA TYR A 493 18.71 -10.28 -25.35
C TYR A 493 18.39 -9.15 -26.34
N LEU A 494 19.38 -8.72 -27.13
CA LEU A 494 19.21 -7.73 -28.20
C LEU A 494 19.72 -8.27 -29.54
N VAL A 495 19.03 -7.87 -30.62
CA VAL A 495 19.42 -8.20 -31.99
C VAL A 495 20.15 -7.01 -32.60
N ALA A 496 21.39 -7.24 -33.03
CA ALA A 496 22.23 -6.30 -33.74
C ALA A 496 21.73 -6.08 -35.19
N PRO A 497 21.86 -4.86 -35.74
CA PRO A 497 22.55 -3.71 -35.17
C PRO A 497 21.71 -3.01 -34.09
N ALA A 498 22.22 -3.01 -32.85
CA ALA A 498 21.64 -2.31 -31.72
C ALA A 498 22.38 -0.98 -31.57
N THR A 499 21.64 0.11 -31.45
CA THR A 499 22.25 1.43 -31.24
C THR A 499 22.82 1.53 -29.82
N PRO A 500 23.86 2.36 -29.57
CA PRO A 500 24.37 2.63 -28.22
C PRO A 500 23.26 2.99 -27.22
N SER A 501 22.33 3.86 -27.60
CA SER A 501 21.15 4.22 -26.77
C SER A 501 20.32 3.00 -26.38
N GLN A 502 20.00 2.10 -27.32
CA GLN A 502 19.22 0.89 -27.01
C GLN A 502 19.96 -0.07 -26.07
N ILE A 503 21.29 -0.14 -26.18
CA ILE A 503 22.12 -0.94 -25.26
C ILE A 503 22.09 -0.32 -23.87
N PHE A 504 22.31 1.00 -23.73
CA PHE A 504 22.25 1.69 -22.43
C PHE A 504 20.85 1.67 -21.81
N ASP A 505 19.79 1.87 -22.59
CA ASP A 505 18.41 1.77 -22.11
C ASP A 505 18.15 0.36 -21.56
N THR A 506 18.54 -0.68 -22.31
CA THR A 506 18.37 -2.07 -21.87
C THR A 506 19.21 -2.37 -20.63
N LEU A 507 20.43 -1.84 -20.54
CA LEU A 507 21.29 -1.96 -19.35
C LEU A 507 20.71 -1.21 -18.15
N SER A 508 20.10 -0.05 -18.35
CA SER A 508 19.44 0.72 -17.28
C SER A 508 18.18 0.02 -16.74
N HIS A 509 17.53 -0.81 -17.56
CA HIS A 509 16.43 -1.70 -17.13
C HIS A 509 16.92 -3.03 -16.53
N LEU A 510 18.19 -3.38 -16.74
CA LEU A 510 18.83 -4.58 -16.19
C LEU A 510 19.45 -4.33 -14.82
N LEU A 511 20.06 -3.16 -14.65
CA LEU A 511 20.61 -2.71 -13.39
C LEU A 511 19.49 -2.05 -12.57
N PRO A 512 19.34 -2.37 -11.27
CA PRO A 512 18.43 -1.60 -10.42
C PRO A 512 18.84 -0.12 -10.44
N GLU A 513 17.88 0.81 -10.52
CA GLU A 513 18.12 2.25 -10.36
C GLU A 513 18.90 2.48 -9.04
N THR A 514 20.23 2.57 -9.09
CA THR A 514 21.08 2.92 -7.95
C THR A 514 20.96 4.42 -7.69
N GLN A 515 19.81 4.81 -7.17
CA GLN A 515 19.68 6.01 -6.35
C GLN A 515 18.80 5.66 -5.16
N ALA A 516 19.40 5.11 -4.11
CA ALA A 516 18.92 5.44 -2.78
C ALA A 516 19.38 6.88 -2.49
N PRO A 517 18.49 7.90 -2.45
CA PRO A 517 18.76 9.01 -1.56
C PRO A 517 18.92 8.40 -0.16
N GLU A 518 19.97 8.79 0.57
CA GLU A 518 20.27 8.34 1.92
C GLU A 518 18.99 8.34 2.75
N ALA A 519 18.44 7.16 3.04
CA ALA A 519 17.15 7.06 3.71
C ALA A 519 17.32 7.48 5.17
N ARG A 520 16.43 8.33 5.66
CA ARG A 520 16.48 8.83 7.03
C ARG A 520 15.71 7.89 7.94
N VAL A 521 16.37 7.35 8.95
CA VAL A 521 15.77 6.48 9.96
C VAL A 521 15.82 7.19 11.30
N MET A 522 14.70 7.28 12.00
CA MET A 522 14.66 7.85 13.35
C MET A 522 14.44 6.74 14.37
N VAL A 523 15.32 6.65 15.37
CA VAL A 523 15.29 5.62 16.41
C VAL A 523 14.95 6.27 17.75
N VAL A 524 13.83 5.86 18.33
CA VAL A 524 13.33 6.37 19.61
C VAL A 524 13.38 5.24 20.63
N ASP A 525 14.37 5.29 21.51
CA ASP A 525 14.56 4.32 22.60
C ASP A 525 15.26 5.02 23.77
N ASN A 526 14.71 4.87 24.97
CA ASN A 526 15.28 5.42 26.20
C ASN A 526 16.53 4.65 26.67
N ASP A 527 16.75 3.42 26.18
CA ASP A 527 17.98 2.67 26.39
C ASP A 527 19.07 3.09 25.39
N PRO A 528 20.13 3.79 25.85
CA PRO A 528 21.22 4.23 24.98
C PRO A 528 22.03 3.07 24.40
N VAL A 529 22.03 1.88 25.04
CA VAL A 529 22.76 0.71 24.54
C VAL A 529 22.04 0.13 23.32
N THR A 530 20.73 -0.11 23.43
CA THR A 530 19.91 -0.56 22.30
C THR A 530 20.00 0.43 21.13
N ARG A 531 19.87 1.73 21.42
CA ARG A 531 19.91 2.78 20.39
C ARG A 531 21.25 2.82 19.65
N GLY A 532 22.37 2.80 20.37
CA GLY A 532 23.70 2.77 19.77
C GLY A 532 23.94 1.52 18.93
N ALA A 533 23.46 0.35 19.38
CA ALA A 533 23.57 -0.90 18.62
C ALA A 533 22.77 -0.85 17.30
N ILE A 534 21.53 -0.31 17.33
CA ILE A 534 20.73 -0.11 16.11
C ILE A 534 21.45 0.84 15.13
N THR A 535 21.99 1.95 15.64
CA THR A 535 22.74 2.90 14.82
C THR A 535 23.95 2.25 14.15
N GLU A 536 24.74 1.49 14.90
CA GLU A 536 25.93 0.79 14.38
C GLU A 536 25.57 -0.29 13.34
N LEU A 537 24.41 -0.94 13.49
CA LEU A 537 23.91 -1.94 12.53
C LEU A 537 23.39 -1.33 11.23
N LEU A 538 22.72 -0.17 11.30
CA LEU A 538 22.06 0.44 10.14
C LEU A 538 22.96 1.40 9.34
N THR A 539 23.91 2.08 9.99
CA THR A 539 24.81 3.05 9.33
C THR A 539 25.63 2.45 8.17
N PRO A 540 26.19 1.22 8.26
CA PRO A 540 26.93 0.60 7.16
C PRO A 540 26.12 0.42 5.87
N TRP A 541 24.78 0.42 5.97
CA TRP A 541 23.86 0.26 4.83
C TRP A 541 23.49 1.60 4.17
N GLY A 542 24.19 2.69 4.49
CA GLY A 542 23.96 4.01 3.92
C GLY A 542 22.70 4.71 4.45
N LEU A 543 22.18 4.25 5.60
CA LEU A 543 21.03 4.84 6.28
C LEU A 543 21.49 5.96 7.21
N GLN A 544 20.83 7.12 7.12
CA GLN A 544 21.05 8.23 8.06
C GLN A 544 20.23 8.00 9.32
N VAL A 545 20.87 7.60 10.41
CA VAL A 545 20.18 7.31 11.67
C VAL A 545 20.18 8.54 12.58
N THR A 546 18.99 8.99 12.98
CA THR A 546 18.81 10.01 14.02
C THR A 546 18.33 9.37 15.32
N GLU A 547 19.08 9.59 16.38
CA GLU A 547 18.83 9.02 17.70
C GLU A 547 17.99 9.96 18.58
N LEU A 548 16.97 9.42 19.24
CA LEU A 548 16.19 10.13 20.26
C LEU A 548 16.02 9.27 21.52
N GLY A 549 16.47 9.79 22.66
CA GLY A 549 16.33 9.13 23.96
C GLY A 549 15.16 9.59 24.82
N ASP A 550 14.62 10.77 24.52
CA ASP A 550 13.53 11.38 25.29
C ASP A 550 12.27 11.46 24.43
N SER A 551 11.24 10.71 24.82
CA SER A 551 9.95 10.64 24.12
C SER A 551 9.19 11.97 24.15
N SER A 552 9.49 12.89 25.08
CA SER A 552 8.82 14.18 25.16
C SER A 552 9.18 15.13 24.01
N GLN A 553 10.37 14.98 23.43
CA GLN A 553 10.86 15.76 22.29
C GLN A 553 10.48 15.14 20.94
N PHE A 554 9.78 14.00 20.96
CA PHE A 554 9.47 13.21 19.78
C PHE A 554 8.86 14.00 18.63
N TRP A 555 7.82 14.79 18.90
CA TRP A 555 7.07 15.48 17.85
C TRP A 555 7.85 16.62 17.19
N GLU A 556 8.71 17.30 17.95
CA GLU A 556 9.60 18.33 17.42
C GLU A 556 10.65 17.69 16.52
N MET A 557 11.30 16.63 17.02
CA MET A 557 12.32 15.90 16.28
C MET A 557 11.75 15.24 15.01
N LEU A 558 10.57 14.63 15.06
CA LEU A 558 9.91 14.02 13.90
C LEU A 558 9.68 15.04 12.77
N ARG A 559 9.24 16.26 13.11
CA ARG A 559 9.01 17.34 12.13
C ARG A 559 10.31 17.88 11.52
N GLN A 560 11.39 17.88 12.28
CA GLN A 560 12.71 18.32 11.84
C GLN A 560 13.38 17.26 10.95
N VAL A 561 13.41 16.02 11.41
CA VAL A 561 14.10 14.91 10.76
C VAL A 561 13.36 14.43 9.52
N GLN A 562 12.01 14.42 9.55
CA GLN A 562 11.15 13.85 8.51
C GLN A 562 11.67 12.48 8.01
N PRO A 563 11.74 11.48 8.90
CA PRO A 563 12.32 10.19 8.54
C PRO A 563 11.50 9.47 7.46
N ASP A 564 12.16 8.57 6.74
CA ASP A 564 11.54 7.59 5.82
C ASP A 564 11.05 6.34 6.58
N LEU A 565 11.59 6.08 7.78
CA LEU A 565 11.17 5.01 8.69
C LEU A 565 11.38 5.42 10.14
N LEU A 566 10.42 5.03 10.99
CA LEU A 566 10.47 5.27 12.43
C LEU A 566 10.62 3.96 13.20
N LEU A 567 11.64 3.86 14.04
CA LEU A 567 11.88 2.79 15.00
C LEU A 567 11.46 3.26 16.40
N LEU A 568 10.48 2.60 17.01
CA LEU A 568 9.94 2.97 18.32
C LEU A 568 10.13 1.83 19.31
N ALA A 569 10.82 2.09 20.42
CA ALA A 569 10.78 1.21 21.58
C ALA A 569 9.36 1.21 22.17
N LEU A 570 8.87 0.02 22.50
CA LEU A 570 7.51 -0.14 23.03
C LEU A 570 7.38 0.50 24.42
N GLU A 571 8.34 0.18 25.30
CA GLU A 571 8.36 0.61 26.68
C GLU A 571 9.33 1.79 26.83
N MET A 572 8.79 2.98 27.10
CA MET A 572 9.57 4.20 27.31
C MET A 572 8.95 5.04 28.43
N PRO A 573 9.76 5.88 29.13
CA PRO A 573 9.24 6.84 30.10
C PRO A 573 8.32 7.86 29.43
N THR A 574 7.34 8.36 30.18
CA THR A 574 6.38 9.43 29.79
C THR A 574 5.34 9.01 28.74
N PHE A 575 5.78 8.61 27.55
CA PHE A 575 4.92 8.16 26.45
C PHE A 575 5.41 6.81 25.95
N SER A 576 4.50 5.84 25.85
CA SER A 576 4.83 4.53 25.29
C SER A 576 5.00 4.61 23.77
N GLY A 577 5.68 3.63 23.17
CA GLY A 577 5.77 3.52 21.72
C GLY A 577 4.38 3.47 21.06
N ILE A 578 3.41 2.81 21.70
CA ILE A 578 2.03 2.74 21.23
C ILE A 578 1.38 4.13 21.17
N ASP A 579 1.54 4.95 22.21
CA ASP A 579 0.96 6.30 22.27
C ASP A 579 1.52 7.17 21.14
N LEU A 580 2.84 7.14 20.94
CA LEU A 580 3.50 7.88 19.86
C LEU A 580 3.05 7.39 18.48
N CYS A 581 2.89 6.07 18.29
CA CYS A 581 2.38 5.51 17.05
C CYS A 581 0.96 6.01 16.72
N GLN A 582 0.05 6.02 17.71
CA GLN A 582 -1.30 6.54 17.50
C GLN A 582 -1.29 8.01 17.06
N VAL A 583 -0.45 8.84 17.71
CA VAL A 583 -0.30 10.26 17.35
C VAL A 583 0.20 10.42 15.92
N VAL A 584 1.23 9.67 15.52
CA VAL A 584 1.74 9.70 14.13
C VAL A 584 0.65 9.29 13.13
N ARG A 585 -0.16 8.28 13.45
CA ARG A 585 -1.23 7.79 12.58
C ARG A 585 -2.40 8.74 12.41
N GLN A 586 -2.64 9.64 13.36
CA GLN A 586 -3.69 10.66 13.27
C GLN A 586 -3.25 11.88 12.45
N ASP A 587 -1.96 12.01 12.15
CA ASP A 587 -1.42 13.14 11.41
C ASP A 587 -1.60 12.99 9.89
N SER A 588 -1.97 14.09 9.22
CA SER A 588 -2.23 14.11 7.78
C SER A 588 -0.97 14.00 6.92
N ARG A 589 0.22 14.31 7.48
CA ARG A 589 1.50 14.25 6.78
C ARG A 589 2.25 12.96 7.08
N PHE A 590 2.29 12.55 8.35
CA PHE A 590 3.04 11.38 8.80
C PHE A 590 2.19 10.11 8.94
N GLY A 591 0.88 10.17 8.69
CA GLY A 591 -0.02 9.02 8.85
C GLY A 591 0.39 7.76 8.07
N ASN A 592 1.12 7.92 6.96
CA ASN A 592 1.61 6.83 6.11
C ASN A 592 3.10 6.46 6.36
N LEU A 593 3.77 7.09 7.33
CA LEU A 593 5.16 6.82 7.67
C LEU A 593 5.34 5.37 8.16
N PRO A 594 6.27 4.57 7.62
CA PRO A 594 6.55 3.24 8.17
C PRO A 594 7.00 3.28 9.63
N ILE A 595 6.33 2.53 10.51
CA ILE A 595 6.65 2.44 11.95
C ILE A 595 7.00 1.00 12.32
N LEU A 596 8.24 0.77 12.74
CA LEU A 596 8.71 -0.51 13.28
C LEU A 596 8.81 -0.42 14.81
N MET A 597 8.11 -1.30 15.51
CA MET A 597 8.17 -1.40 16.97
C MET A 597 9.28 -2.33 17.44
N VAL A 598 9.92 -1.99 18.55
CA VAL A 598 10.92 -2.82 19.21
C VAL A 598 10.43 -3.13 20.62
N ALA A 599 10.15 -4.41 20.92
CA ALA A 599 9.60 -4.84 22.20
C ALA A 599 10.51 -5.83 22.93
N ALA A 600 10.61 -5.71 24.25
CA ALA A 600 11.41 -6.63 25.07
C ALA A 600 10.79 -8.04 25.15
N HIS A 601 9.46 -8.11 25.26
CA HIS A 601 8.71 -9.37 25.37
C HIS A 601 7.50 -9.33 24.43
N PRO A 602 7.66 -9.72 23.15
CA PRO A 602 6.56 -9.69 22.19
C PRO A 602 5.62 -10.89 22.42
N ASP A 603 4.81 -10.84 23.46
CA ASP A 603 3.76 -11.83 23.69
C ASP A 603 2.57 -11.63 22.72
N THR A 604 1.69 -12.62 22.62
CA THR A 604 0.58 -12.60 21.65
C THR A 604 -0.37 -11.41 21.84
N VAL A 605 -0.54 -10.96 23.08
CA VAL A 605 -1.37 -9.81 23.44
C VAL A 605 -0.71 -8.50 22.98
N THR A 606 0.58 -8.33 23.27
CA THR A 606 1.37 -7.16 22.87
C THR A 606 1.47 -7.05 21.35
N VAL A 607 1.76 -8.16 20.66
CA VAL A 607 1.80 -8.22 19.19
C VAL A 607 0.47 -7.70 18.62
N ARG A 608 -0.65 -8.23 19.09
CA ARG A 608 -1.99 -7.82 18.62
C ARG A 608 -2.22 -6.33 18.85
N GLN A 609 -1.94 -5.84 20.06
CA GLN A 609 -2.17 -4.45 20.43
C GLN A 609 -1.32 -3.49 19.60
N VAL A 610 -0.04 -3.81 19.39
CA VAL A 610 0.89 -3.01 18.58
C VAL A 610 0.38 -2.81 17.16
N PHE A 611 -0.06 -3.89 16.49
CA PHE A 611 -0.58 -3.82 15.13
C PHE A 611 -1.96 -3.14 15.06
N GLU A 612 -2.84 -3.34 16.04
CA GLU A 612 -4.13 -2.64 16.13
C GLU A 612 -3.94 -1.12 16.22
N MET A 613 -2.92 -0.67 16.97
CA MET A 613 -2.59 0.75 17.14
C MET A 613 -1.83 1.37 15.96
N GLY A 614 -1.51 0.56 14.95
CA GLY A 614 -1.02 1.04 13.66
C GLY A 614 0.45 0.92 13.41
N ALA A 615 1.20 0.17 14.22
CA ALA A 615 2.54 -0.20 13.85
C ALA A 615 2.55 -1.03 12.56
N ASP A 616 3.61 -0.90 11.78
CA ASP A 616 3.80 -1.65 10.55
C ASP A 616 4.57 -2.95 10.77
N ASP A 617 5.39 -3.03 11.81
CA ASP A 617 6.11 -4.24 12.15
C ASP A 617 6.52 -4.25 13.61
N LEU A 618 7.02 -5.40 14.07
CA LEU A 618 7.50 -5.61 15.42
C LEU A 618 8.74 -6.50 15.40
N ILE A 619 9.78 -6.08 16.12
CA ILE A 619 10.99 -6.86 16.42
C ILE A 619 11.08 -7.09 17.93
N GLY A 620 11.47 -8.31 18.32
CA GLY A 620 11.78 -8.66 19.71
C GLY A 620 13.19 -8.24 20.12
N LYS A 621 13.41 -7.92 21.41
CA LYS A 621 14.75 -7.87 22.00
C LYS A 621 15.09 -9.27 22.55
N PRO A 622 16.33 -9.77 22.41
CA PRO A 622 17.50 -9.09 21.84
C PRO A 622 17.40 -8.92 20.32
N ILE A 623 17.90 -7.79 19.81
CA ILE A 623 17.84 -7.45 18.39
C ILE A 623 18.83 -8.32 17.60
N VAL A 624 18.31 -9.03 16.60
CA VAL A 624 19.12 -9.78 15.64
C VAL A 624 19.47 -8.85 14.47
N GLY A 625 20.77 -8.57 14.28
CA GLY A 625 21.25 -7.57 13.32
C GLY A 625 20.75 -7.78 11.88
N PRO A 626 20.95 -8.97 11.29
CA PRO A 626 20.42 -9.28 9.96
C PRO A 626 18.90 -9.09 9.84
N GLU A 627 18.14 -9.56 10.82
CA GLU A 627 16.67 -9.41 10.83
C GLU A 627 16.25 -7.93 10.85
N LEU A 628 16.87 -7.12 11.72
CA LEU A 628 16.61 -5.69 11.81
C LEU A 628 16.88 -5.00 10.47
N VAL A 629 18.04 -5.25 9.87
CA VAL A 629 18.45 -4.65 8.61
C VAL A 629 17.46 -5.02 7.51
N THR A 630 17.18 -6.32 7.33
CA THR A 630 16.26 -6.78 6.29
C THR A 630 14.89 -6.14 6.46
N ARG A 631 14.32 -6.12 7.68
CA ARG A 631 13.03 -5.46 7.91
C ARG A 631 13.05 -3.97 7.61
N VAL A 632 14.07 -3.25 8.08
CA VAL A 632 14.18 -1.79 7.85
C VAL A 632 14.26 -1.50 6.35
N LEU A 633 15.14 -2.19 5.63
CA LEU A 633 15.31 -2.01 4.19
C LEU A 633 14.05 -2.37 3.41
N SER A 634 13.44 -3.54 3.67
CA SER A 634 12.19 -3.93 3.03
C SER A 634 11.07 -2.93 3.27
N ARG A 635 10.98 -2.34 4.48
CA ARG A 635 9.95 -1.34 4.81
C ARG A 635 10.16 -0.03 4.07
N ILE A 636 11.40 0.45 3.97
CA ILE A 636 11.75 1.66 3.21
C ILE A 636 11.48 1.44 1.72
N GLU A 637 11.95 0.33 1.17
CA GLU A 637 11.79 0.00 -0.26
C GLU A 637 10.30 -0.12 -0.63
N ARG A 638 9.51 -0.86 0.17
CA ARG A 638 8.06 -0.97 -0.07
C ARG A 638 7.34 0.37 0.07
N SER A 639 7.77 1.22 0.99
CA SER A 639 7.23 2.58 1.09
C SER A 639 7.52 3.40 -0.17
N ARG A 640 8.75 3.36 -0.67
CA ARG A 640 9.18 4.04 -1.90
C ARG A 640 8.45 3.53 -3.13
N LEU A 641 8.35 2.22 -3.31
CA LEU A 641 7.61 1.60 -4.42
C LEU A 641 6.14 2.05 -4.41
N ARG A 642 5.50 2.07 -3.24
CA ARG A 642 4.13 2.59 -3.10
C ARG A 642 4.03 4.07 -3.46
N GLN A 643 4.95 4.90 -2.99
CA GLN A 643 4.98 6.32 -3.35
C GLN A 643 5.19 6.51 -4.85
N LYS A 644 6.06 5.71 -5.49
CA LYS A 644 6.29 5.73 -6.94
C LYS A 644 5.02 5.31 -7.69
N ILE A 645 4.34 4.25 -7.27
CA ILE A 645 3.05 3.81 -7.85
C ILE A 645 1.97 4.86 -7.66
N GLU A 646 1.86 5.46 -6.47
CA GLU A 646 0.86 6.50 -6.20
C GLU A 646 1.15 7.76 -7.02
N GLN A 647 2.41 8.15 -7.15
CA GLN A 647 2.82 9.23 -8.06
C GLN A 647 2.54 8.88 -9.51
N MET A 648 2.79 7.64 -9.92
CA MET A 648 2.46 7.15 -11.26
C MET A 648 0.95 7.11 -11.49
N ARG A 649 0.15 6.68 -10.51
CA ARG A 649 -1.32 6.71 -10.55
C ARG A 649 -1.85 8.13 -10.59
N ARG A 650 -1.25 9.07 -9.86
CA ARG A 650 -1.58 10.50 -9.95
C ARG A 650 -1.19 11.07 -11.31
N ARG A 651 0.00 10.76 -11.81
CA ARG A 651 0.48 11.16 -13.14
C ARG A 651 -0.35 10.53 -14.25
N GLN A 652 -0.76 9.27 -14.11
CA GLN A 652 -1.67 8.57 -14.99
C GLN A 652 -3.07 9.17 -14.87
N ALA A 653 -3.62 9.44 -13.69
CA ALA A 653 -4.89 10.15 -13.53
C ALA A 653 -4.86 11.54 -14.19
N LEU A 654 -3.68 12.19 -14.23
CA LEU A 654 -3.38 13.42 -14.96
C LEU A 654 -3.14 13.21 -16.49
N TYR A 655 -2.83 11.99 -16.95
CA TYR A 655 -2.57 11.64 -18.36
C TYR A 655 -3.77 10.97 -19.06
N TRP A 656 -4.58 10.19 -18.34
CA TRP A 656 -5.80 9.52 -18.83
C TRP A 656 -6.98 10.49 -19.01
N THR A 657 -6.87 11.72 -18.49
CA THR A 657 -7.93 12.73 -18.49
C THR A 657 -8.25 13.33 -19.86
N GLN A 658 -7.50 13.06 -20.94
CA GLN A 658 -7.86 13.60 -22.27
C GLN A 658 -8.75 12.68 -23.11
N GLN A 659 -8.78 11.37 -22.88
CA GLN A 659 -9.61 10.44 -23.67
C GLN A 659 -10.93 10.06 -22.96
N GLU A 660 -10.98 10.12 -21.63
CA GLU A 660 -12.19 9.81 -20.83
C GLU A 660 -12.98 11.04 -20.37
N THR A 661 -12.59 12.26 -20.76
CA THR A 661 -13.37 13.48 -20.42
C THR A 661 -14.19 14.00 -21.58
N THR A 662 -13.96 13.51 -22.79
CA THR A 662 -14.63 13.97 -24.01
C THR A 662 -15.59 12.89 -24.53
N ASP A 663 -16.78 13.30 -24.96
CA ASP A 663 -17.71 12.43 -25.68
C ASP A 663 -17.13 12.07 -27.07
N PRO A 664 -17.00 10.78 -27.42
CA PRO A 664 -16.30 10.37 -28.64
C PRO A 664 -16.99 10.86 -29.92
N LEU A 665 -18.32 11.08 -29.89
CA LEU A 665 -19.06 11.54 -31.05
C LEU A 665 -18.91 13.05 -31.25
N THR A 666 -19.13 13.83 -30.19
CA THR A 666 -19.27 15.30 -30.26
C THR A 666 -17.98 16.06 -29.93
N GLN A 667 -17.01 15.40 -29.29
CA GLN A 667 -15.73 15.97 -28.86
C GLN A 667 -15.86 17.10 -27.82
N VAL A 668 -17.05 17.31 -27.24
CA VAL A 668 -17.25 18.13 -26.04
C VAL A 668 -17.13 17.26 -24.79
N ALA A 669 -17.21 17.82 -23.58
CA ALA A 669 -17.06 17.01 -22.38
C ALA A 669 -18.15 15.92 -22.26
N ASN A 670 -17.86 14.79 -21.63
CA ASN A 670 -18.85 13.75 -21.36
C ASN A 670 -19.54 13.97 -20.00
N GLY A 671 -20.55 13.15 -19.69
CA GLY A 671 -21.30 13.25 -18.44
C GLY A 671 -20.44 13.10 -17.18
N LEU A 672 -19.41 12.24 -17.21
CA LEU A 672 -18.50 12.06 -16.07
C LEU A 672 -17.69 13.31 -15.78
N HIS A 673 -17.16 13.97 -16.82
CA HIS A 673 -16.42 15.21 -16.67
C HIS A 673 -17.32 16.37 -16.24
N PHE A 674 -18.58 16.38 -16.70
CA PHE A 674 -19.58 17.33 -16.24
C PHE A 674 -19.83 17.24 -14.74
N ASP A 675 -20.09 16.03 -14.22
CA ASP A 675 -20.38 15.83 -12.79
C ASP A 675 -19.19 16.28 -11.92
N ALA A 676 -17.98 15.88 -12.31
CA ALA A 676 -16.75 16.26 -11.60
C ALA A 676 -16.50 17.78 -11.64
N PHE A 677 -16.66 18.42 -12.80
CA PHE A 677 -16.46 19.85 -12.96
C PHE A 677 -17.51 20.65 -12.19
N LEU A 678 -18.79 20.27 -12.27
CA LEU A 678 -19.87 20.97 -11.56
C LEU A 678 -19.68 20.89 -10.04
N GLN A 679 -19.31 19.73 -9.51
CA GLN A 679 -19.00 19.54 -8.09
C GLN A 679 -17.84 20.44 -7.64
N GLN A 680 -16.75 20.47 -8.42
CA GLN A 680 -15.60 21.31 -8.14
C GLN A 680 -15.96 22.81 -8.13
N GLN A 681 -16.74 23.26 -9.12
CA GLN A 681 -17.16 24.67 -9.17
C GLN A 681 -18.12 25.00 -8.03
N TRP A 682 -19.02 24.08 -7.65
CA TRP A 682 -19.93 24.28 -6.53
C TRP A 682 -19.19 24.51 -5.21
N GLU A 683 -18.19 23.68 -4.90
CA GLU A 683 -17.38 23.80 -3.68
C GLU A 683 -16.58 25.10 -3.66
N ARG A 684 -15.94 25.44 -4.79
CA ARG A 684 -15.18 26.69 -4.92
C ARG A 684 -16.07 27.92 -4.74
N HIS A 685 -17.23 27.92 -5.40
CA HIS A 685 -18.16 29.05 -5.35
C HIS A 685 -18.88 29.18 -4.00
N CYS A 686 -19.02 28.09 -3.23
CA CYS A 686 -19.44 28.14 -1.84
C CYS A 686 -18.44 28.93 -0.97
N GLN A 687 -17.14 28.80 -1.23
CA GLN A 687 -16.08 29.51 -0.49
C GLN A 687 -15.96 30.97 -0.94
N ASP A 688 -15.98 31.19 -2.26
CA ASP A 688 -15.76 32.50 -2.87
C ASP A 688 -17.01 33.40 -2.84
N GLN A 689 -18.17 32.87 -2.41
CA GLN A 689 -19.49 33.53 -2.47
C GLN A 689 -19.81 34.14 -3.85
N ALA A 690 -19.45 33.41 -4.91
CA ALA A 690 -19.59 33.85 -6.29
C ALA A 690 -20.74 33.12 -7.01
N PRO A 691 -21.43 33.75 -7.99
CA PRO A 691 -22.57 33.14 -8.66
C PRO A 691 -22.15 31.98 -9.56
N LEU A 692 -23.01 30.96 -9.64
CA LEU A 692 -22.87 29.80 -10.52
C LEU A 692 -24.21 29.55 -11.23
N SER A 693 -24.15 29.42 -12.56
CA SER A 693 -25.32 29.09 -13.38
C SER A 693 -25.11 27.78 -14.14
N LEU A 694 -26.22 27.05 -14.32
CA LEU A 694 -26.31 25.80 -15.06
C LEU A 694 -27.39 25.93 -16.13
N ILE A 695 -27.07 25.56 -17.36
CA ILE A 695 -28.02 25.47 -18.46
C ILE A 695 -28.09 24.01 -18.90
N LEU A 696 -29.28 23.42 -18.94
CA LEU A 696 -29.53 22.16 -19.61
C LEU A 696 -30.25 22.44 -20.92
N CYS A 697 -29.81 21.83 -22.02
CA CYS A 697 -30.46 22.04 -23.32
C CYS A 697 -30.54 20.77 -24.14
N SER A 698 -31.54 20.72 -25.03
CA SER A 698 -31.79 19.57 -25.88
C SER A 698 -32.28 20.04 -27.25
N PRO A 699 -31.73 19.52 -28.36
CA PRO A 699 -32.20 19.86 -29.71
C PRO A 699 -33.62 19.34 -29.95
N ASP A 700 -34.48 20.20 -30.48
CA ASP A 700 -35.88 19.87 -30.72
C ASP A 700 -36.01 18.91 -31.92
N SER A 701 -36.94 17.95 -31.83
CA SER A 701 -37.24 16.95 -32.86
C SER A 701 -36.03 16.09 -33.35
N LEU A 702 -34.93 16.02 -32.61
CA LEU A 702 -33.74 15.25 -33.01
C LEU A 702 -34.03 13.76 -33.23
N ARG A 703 -34.88 13.16 -32.39
CA ARG A 703 -35.30 11.75 -32.54
C ARG A 703 -36.04 11.50 -33.86
N THR A 704 -36.91 12.42 -34.26
CA THR A 704 -37.62 12.38 -35.55
C THR A 704 -36.64 12.56 -36.70
N TYR A 705 -35.63 13.43 -36.54
CA TYR A 705 -34.55 13.60 -37.51
C TYR A 705 -33.75 12.32 -37.71
N TYR A 706 -33.38 11.61 -36.63
CA TYR A 706 -32.74 10.29 -36.68
C TYR A 706 -33.58 9.26 -37.44
N GLN A 707 -34.90 9.26 -37.24
CA GLN A 707 -35.81 8.31 -37.90
C GLN A 707 -35.91 8.54 -39.42
N ILE A 708 -35.86 9.79 -39.87
CA ILE A 708 -36.10 10.15 -41.28
C ILE A 708 -34.81 10.14 -42.10
N TYR A 709 -33.72 10.68 -41.54
CA TYR A 709 -32.45 10.85 -42.25
C TYR A 709 -31.38 9.81 -41.87
N GLY A 710 -31.66 8.95 -40.89
CA GLY A 710 -30.78 7.87 -40.46
C GLY A 710 -29.66 8.32 -39.50
N GLN A 711 -28.95 7.31 -38.97
CA GLN A 711 -27.96 7.51 -37.90
C GLN A 711 -26.80 8.43 -38.30
N GLN A 712 -26.26 8.28 -39.50
CA GLN A 712 -25.14 9.11 -39.96
C GLN A 712 -25.49 10.60 -40.07
N ALA A 713 -26.70 10.92 -40.54
CA ALA A 713 -27.17 12.29 -40.65
C ALA A 713 -27.42 12.90 -39.26
N GLY A 714 -28.06 12.13 -38.37
CA GLY A 714 -28.28 12.54 -36.98
C GLY A 714 -26.98 12.81 -36.23
N ASP A 715 -25.99 11.92 -36.36
CA ASP A 715 -24.66 12.09 -35.76
C ASP A 715 -23.92 13.32 -36.31
N ALA A 716 -24.07 13.60 -37.61
CA ALA A 716 -23.51 14.82 -38.21
C ALA A 716 -24.19 16.09 -37.70
N ALA A 717 -25.51 16.08 -37.54
CA ALA A 717 -26.27 17.18 -36.96
C ALA A 717 -25.83 17.42 -35.50
N LEU A 718 -25.74 16.36 -34.70
CA LEU A 718 -25.32 16.42 -33.31
C LEU A 718 -23.90 16.98 -33.14
N ARG A 719 -22.95 16.56 -34.00
CA ARG A 719 -21.58 17.13 -34.04
C ARG A 719 -21.58 18.62 -34.34
N ARG A 720 -22.41 19.08 -35.27
CA ARG A 720 -22.51 20.50 -35.62
C ARG A 720 -23.10 21.33 -34.47
N ILE A 721 -24.15 20.82 -33.83
CA ILE A 721 -24.77 21.46 -32.66
C ILE A 721 -23.77 21.57 -31.51
N ALA A 722 -23.10 20.47 -31.15
CA ALA A 722 -22.14 20.46 -30.04
C ALA A 722 -20.98 21.45 -30.26
N ARG A 723 -20.40 21.48 -31.47
CA ARG A 723 -19.38 22.47 -31.84
C ARG A 723 -19.89 23.91 -31.73
N THR A 724 -21.13 24.14 -32.13
CA THR A 724 -21.75 25.47 -32.07
C THR A 724 -21.94 25.91 -30.63
N LEU A 725 -22.46 25.04 -29.76
CA LEU A 725 -22.57 25.29 -28.33
C LEU A 725 -21.21 25.60 -27.70
N HIS A 726 -20.17 24.81 -28.02
CA HIS A 726 -18.81 25.05 -27.53
C HIS A 726 -18.24 26.41 -27.97
N CYS A 727 -18.49 26.85 -29.21
CA CYS A 727 -18.08 28.17 -29.69
C CYS A 727 -18.87 29.34 -29.08
N THR A 728 -19.99 29.05 -28.40
CA THR A 728 -20.85 30.07 -27.75
C THR A 728 -20.51 30.28 -26.27
N ILE A 729 -19.42 29.75 -25.74
CA ILE A 729 -18.96 29.92 -24.36
C ILE A 729 -17.47 30.28 -24.31
N ASN A 730 -16.93 30.61 -23.13
CA ASN A 730 -15.50 30.77 -22.95
C ASN A 730 -14.88 29.45 -22.48
N PRO A 731 -14.18 28.68 -23.35
CA PRO A 731 -13.71 27.33 -23.01
C PRO A 731 -12.62 27.28 -21.94
N ASN A 732 -12.03 28.43 -21.56
CA ASN A 732 -11.05 28.50 -20.48
C ASN A 732 -11.69 28.52 -19.08
N ILE A 733 -13.00 28.78 -19.00
CA ILE A 733 -13.72 29.02 -17.74
C ILE A 733 -15.01 28.22 -17.69
N ASP A 734 -15.76 28.18 -18.80
CA ASP A 734 -17.05 27.52 -18.94
C ASP A 734 -16.87 26.09 -19.47
N LEU A 735 -17.87 25.24 -19.21
CA LEU A 735 -17.89 23.86 -19.71
C LEU A 735 -19.15 23.60 -20.53
N VAL A 736 -18.99 22.95 -21.69
CA VAL A 736 -20.10 22.31 -22.44
C VAL A 736 -19.86 20.81 -22.41
N ALA A 737 -20.89 20.07 -21.99
CA ALA A 737 -20.86 18.62 -21.91
C ALA A 737 -22.09 17.97 -22.52
N ARG A 738 -21.94 16.76 -23.04
CA ARG A 738 -23.03 15.89 -23.47
C ARG A 738 -23.34 14.92 -22.33
N CYS A 739 -24.53 15.06 -21.73
CA CYS A 739 -24.95 14.30 -20.55
C CYS A 739 -25.94 13.18 -20.88
N GLY A 740 -26.48 13.17 -22.10
CA GLY A 740 -27.38 12.12 -22.60
C GLY A 740 -27.34 11.98 -24.12
N ASP A 741 -28.22 11.14 -24.66
CA ASP A 741 -28.29 10.89 -26.10
C ASP A 741 -28.56 12.17 -26.90
N ASP A 742 -29.49 13.00 -26.42
CA ASP A 742 -29.96 14.24 -27.01
C ASP A 742 -29.92 15.44 -26.03
N GLU A 743 -29.08 15.36 -24.99
CA GLU A 743 -29.02 16.36 -23.91
C GLU A 743 -27.60 16.86 -23.65
N PHE A 744 -27.48 18.18 -23.57
CA PHE A 744 -26.25 18.90 -23.27
C PHE A 744 -26.41 19.70 -21.98
N ALA A 745 -25.33 19.83 -21.23
CA ALA A 745 -25.25 20.68 -20.05
C ALA A 745 -24.14 21.71 -20.23
N ILE A 746 -24.38 22.92 -19.76
CA ILE A 746 -23.43 24.02 -19.77
C ILE A 746 -23.28 24.58 -18.37
N VAL A 747 -22.05 24.56 -17.86
CA VAL A 747 -21.69 25.12 -16.55
C VAL A 747 -21.04 26.48 -16.77
N LEU A 748 -21.57 27.51 -16.13
CA LEU A 748 -21.11 28.90 -16.23
C LEU A 748 -20.66 29.41 -14.85
N PRO A 749 -19.38 29.23 -14.48
CA PRO A 749 -18.81 29.80 -13.28
C PRO A 749 -18.81 31.33 -13.32
N ASN A 750 -18.91 31.96 -12.16
CA ASN A 750 -18.90 33.42 -11.99
C ASN A 750 -19.98 34.15 -12.81
N THR A 751 -21.06 33.44 -13.14
CA THR A 751 -22.11 33.94 -14.02
C THR A 751 -23.45 33.87 -13.29
N ASN A 752 -24.11 35.02 -13.17
CA ASN A 752 -25.47 35.13 -12.63
C ASN A 752 -26.53 34.79 -13.69
N LEU A 753 -27.80 34.75 -13.30
CA LEU A 753 -28.92 34.41 -14.20
C LEU A 753 -29.00 35.35 -15.42
N ASP A 754 -28.74 36.64 -15.27
CA ASP A 754 -28.74 37.59 -16.40
C ASP A 754 -27.62 37.29 -17.41
N GLY A 755 -26.45 36.87 -16.91
CA GLY A 755 -25.35 36.39 -17.74
C GLY A 755 -25.70 35.12 -18.49
N ALA A 756 -26.32 34.16 -17.80
CA ALA A 756 -26.79 32.91 -18.39
C ALA A 756 -27.82 33.17 -19.50
N LEU A 757 -28.76 34.11 -19.32
CA LEU A 757 -29.74 34.49 -20.35
C LEU A 757 -29.09 35.02 -21.63
N ARG A 758 -28.00 35.79 -21.51
CA ARG A 758 -27.24 36.26 -22.70
C ARG A 758 -26.59 35.10 -23.45
N VAL A 759 -26.06 34.11 -22.72
CA VAL A 759 -25.49 32.90 -23.31
C VAL A 759 -26.56 32.08 -24.01
N VAL A 760 -27.72 31.90 -23.39
CA VAL A 760 -28.88 31.19 -23.98
C VAL A 760 -29.35 31.83 -25.28
N ALA A 761 -29.53 33.15 -25.31
CA ALA A 761 -29.94 33.86 -26.52
C ALA A 761 -28.93 33.67 -27.67
N ARG A 762 -27.63 33.70 -27.36
CA ARG A 762 -26.55 33.42 -28.32
C ARG A 762 -26.58 31.98 -28.82
N MET A 763 -26.83 31.00 -27.93
CA MET A 763 -26.92 29.58 -28.28
C MET A 763 -28.10 29.29 -29.20
N GLN A 764 -29.30 29.78 -28.87
CA GLN A 764 -30.49 29.57 -29.69
C GLN A 764 -30.28 30.13 -31.10
N GLN A 765 -29.83 31.39 -31.21
CA GLN A 765 -29.54 32.00 -32.50
C GLN A 765 -28.49 31.23 -33.30
N ALA A 766 -27.37 30.87 -32.66
CA ALA A 766 -26.28 30.17 -33.34
C ALA A 766 -26.70 28.78 -33.85
N VAL A 767 -27.57 28.05 -33.14
CA VAL A 767 -28.10 26.77 -33.62
C VAL A 767 -29.12 26.94 -34.72
N THR A 768 -30.01 27.94 -34.63
CA THR A 768 -30.94 28.26 -35.74
C THR A 768 -30.17 28.62 -37.02
N ASP A 769 -29.05 29.34 -36.90
CA ASP A 769 -28.20 29.72 -38.04
C ASP A 769 -27.50 28.53 -38.72
N LEU A 770 -27.45 27.35 -38.08
CA LEU A 770 -26.96 26.12 -38.73
C LEU A 770 -27.88 25.63 -39.84
N LYS A 771 -29.15 26.08 -39.86
CA LYS A 771 -30.16 25.71 -40.87
C LYS A 771 -30.24 24.21 -41.11
N ILE A 772 -30.21 23.42 -40.04
CA ILE A 772 -30.35 21.96 -40.13
C ILE A 772 -31.84 21.68 -40.36
N PRO A 773 -32.24 21.06 -41.49
CA PRO A 773 -33.65 20.94 -41.84
C PRO A 773 -34.40 20.07 -40.83
N GLN A 774 -35.56 20.54 -40.36
CA GLN A 774 -36.46 19.74 -39.52
C GLN A 774 -37.42 18.96 -40.42
N PRO A 775 -37.73 17.68 -40.11
CA PRO A 775 -38.76 16.97 -40.84
C PRO A 775 -40.14 17.55 -40.51
N ALA A 776 -40.93 17.84 -41.55
CA ALA A 776 -42.23 18.52 -41.54
C ALA A 776 -42.94 18.57 -40.17
N SER A 777 -42.79 19.71 -39.49
CA SER A 777 -43.56 20.11 -38.31
C SER A 777 -44.18 21.49 -38.57
N ASP A 778 -45.24 21.83 -37.83
CA ASP A 778 -45.84 23.18 -37.86
C ASP A 778 -44.97 24.24 -37.14
N GLU A 779 -43.80 23.86 -36.62
CA GLU A 779 -42.98 24.65 -35.67
C GLU A 779 -41.75 25.33 -36.32
N GLY A 780 -41.46 25.05 -37.60
CA GLY A 780 -40.43 25.74 -38.39
C GLY A 780 -39.65 24.86 -39.36
N ASP A 781 -38.83 25.48 -40.21
CA ASP A 781 -38.05 24.78 -41.25
C ASP A 781 -36.76 24.11 -40.73
N TYR A 782 -36.33 24.45 -39.51
CA TYR A 782 -35.00 24.09 -38.98
C TYR A 782 -35.02 23.61 -37.53
N ILE A 783 -34.07 22.74 -37.16
CA ILE A 783 -33.85 22.29 -35.78
C ILE A 783 -33.52 23.48 -34.88
N THR A 784 -34.18 23.52 -33.72
CA THR A 784 -34.05 24.55 -32.69
C THR A 784 -33.61 23.94 -31.35
N LEU A 785 -33.51 24.75 -30.30
CA LEU A 785 -33.11 24.33 -28.96
C LEU A 785 -34.17 24.71 -27.92
N SER A 786 -34.48 23.74 -27.05
CA SER A 786 -35.14 23.97 -25.77
C SER A 786 -34.11 24.02 -24.64
N LEU A 787 -34.22 25.01 -23.74
CA LEU A 787 -33.25 25.23 -22.66
C LEU A 787 -33.91 25.41 -21.28
N GLY A 788 -33.33 24.81 -20.25
CA GLY A 788 -33.66 25.00 -18.85
C GLY A 788 -32.51 25.66 -18.10
N ILE A 789 -32.79 26.76 -17.40
CA ILE A 789 -31.79 27.57 -16.71
C ILE A 789 -31.99 27.48 -15.19
N GLY A 790 -30.94 27.11 -14.48
CA GLY A 790 -30.81 27.23 -13.04
C GLY A 790 -29.64 28.15 -12.69
N GLY A 791 -29.75 28.91 -11.61
CA GLY A 791 -28.66 29.76 -11.15
C GLY A 791 -28.82 30.14 -9.69
N THR A 792 -27.70 30.23 -8.98
CA THR A 792 -27.67 30.60 -7.57
C THR A 792 -26.30 31.14 -7.18
N THR A 793 -26.20 31.68 -5.97
CA THR A 793 -24.90 31.88 -5.30
C THR A 793 -24.79 30.75 -4.28
N PRO A 794 -23.94 29.74 -4.51
CA PRO A 794 -23.86 28.57 -3.64
C PRO A 794 -23.57 28.96 -2.19
N THR A 795 -24.30 28.37 -1.25
CA THR A 795 -24.08 28.51 0.19
C THR A 795 -24.09 27.14 0.84
N GLY A 796 -23.48 27.01 2.03
CA GLY A 796 -23.42 25.73 2.75
C GLY A 796 -24.78 25.10 3.09
N SER A 797 -25.89 25.83 2.95
CA SER A 797 -27.26 25.34 3.13
C SER A 797 -27.95 24.86 1.86
N LEU A 798 -27.41 25.16 0.67
CA LEU A 798 -27.97 24.78 -0.62
C LEU A 798 -27.29 23.49 -1.12
N SER A 799 -28.06 22.60 -1.76
CA SER A 799 -27.51 21.41 -2.40
C SER A 799 -27.36 21.59 -3.92
N ILE A 800 -26.29 21.01 -4.47
CA ILE A 800 -26.07 20.91 -5.92
C ILE A 800 -27.25 20.20 -6.62
N ASP A 801 -27.85 19.21 -5.97
CA ASP A 801 -29.04 18.49 -6.45
C ASP A 801 -30.23 19.42 -6.72
N LEU A 802 -30.36 20.50 -5.93
CA LEU A 802 -31.43 21.46 -6.12
C LEU A 802 -31.21 22.28 -7.39
N LEU A 803 -29.96 22.67 -7.69
CA LEU A 803 -29.61 23.37 -8.93
C LEU A 803 -29.93 22.50 -10.16
N LEU A 804 -29.53 21.22 -10.11
CA LEU A 804 -29.79 20.25 -11.18
C LEU A 804 -31.30 20.03 -11.39
N LYS A 805 -32.06 19.78 -10.32
CA LYS A 805 -33.53 19.62 -10.40
C LYS A 805 -34.22 20.86 -10.95
N THR A 806 -33.73 22.05 -10.58
CA THR A 806 -34.29 23.33 -11.03
C THR A 806 -34.07 23.51 -12.53
N ALA A 807 -32.86 23.26 -13.03
CA ALA A 807 -32.56 23.33 -14.46
C ALA A 807 -33.29 22.25 -15.28
N ASP A 808 -33.41 21.02 -14.76
CA ASP A 808 -34.13 19.92 -15.41
C ASP A 808 -35.64 20.19 -15.51
N GLN A 809 -36.25 20.69 -14.42
CA GLN A 809 -37.65 21.10 -14.43
C GLN A 809 -37.88 22.24 -15.44
N ALA A 810 -36.98 23.22 -15.48
CA ALA A 810 -37.04 24.29 -16.48
C ALA A 810 -36.96 23.72 -17.91
N LEU A 811 -36.07 22.77 -18.19
CA LEU A 811 -35.95 22.18 -19.53
C LEU A 811 -37.22 21.42 -19.94
N LYS A 812 -37.82 20.68 -19.00
CA LYS A 812 -39.10 19.98 -19.24
C LYS A 812 -40.23 20.94 -19.57
N ASP A 813 -40.30 22.06 -18.87
CA ASP A 813 -41.32 23.09 -19.12
C ASP A 813 -41.08 23.83 -20.44
N ALA A 814 -39.81 24.05 -20.83
CA ALA A 814 -39.46 24.60 -22.13
C ALA A 814 -39.91 23.66 -23.26
N LYS A 815 -39.61 22.36 -23.17
CA LYS A 815 -40.09 21.36 -24.14
C LYS A 815 -41.63 21.29 -24.17
N GLY A 816 -42.28 21.39 -23.00
CA GLY A 816 -43.74 21.38 -22.89
C GLY A 816 -44.47 22.56 -23.54
N ARG A 817 -43.76 23.65 -23.86
CA ARG A 817 -44.30 24.87 -24.49
C ARG A 817 -44.24 24.87 -26.02
N GLY A 818 -43.87 23.74 -26.64
CA GLY A 818 -43.75 23.63 -28.12
C GLY A 818 -42.34 23.84 -28.66
N GLY A 819 -41.31 23.63 -27.83
CA GLY A 819 -39.91 23.74 -28.27
C GLY A 819 -39.43 25.17 -28.51
N ASN A 820 -38.20 25.31 -29.01
CA ASN A 820 -37.56 26.58 -29.40
C ASN A 820 -37.69 27.70 -28.34
N THR A 821 -37.57 27.36 -27.06
CA THR A 821 -37.80 28.30 -25.97
C THR A 821 -36.91 27.98 -24.78
N PHE A 822 -36.90 28.87 -23.79
CA PHE A 822 -36.22 28.64 -22.53
C PHE A 822 -37.15 28.89 -21.35
N CYS A 823 -36.91 28.17 -20.26
CA CYS A 823 -37.48 28.45 -18.96
C CYS A 823 -36.36 28.69 -17.95
N LEU A 824 -36.64 29.53 -16.96
CA LEU A 824 -35.73 29.80 -15.86
C LEU A 824 -36.50 29.76 -14.55
N TYR A 825 -35.90 29.15 -13.53
CA TYR A 825 -36.41 29.15 -12.18
C TYR A 825 -35.34 29.70 -11.24
N PRO A 826 -35.53 30.90 -10.66
CA PRO A 826 -34.58 31.44 -9.71
C PRO A 826 -34.60 30.60 -8.43
N MET A 827 -33.43 30.25 -7.91
CA MET A 827 -33.31 29.64 -6.60
C MET A 827 -33.28 30.75 -5.55
N CYS A 828 -34.35 30.86 -4.76
CA CYS A 828 -34.43 31.79 -3.63
C CYS A 828 -33.64 31.29 -2.42
#